data_AF-A0A060DTT0-F1
#
_entry.id   AF-A0A060DTT0-F1
#
_cell.length_a   1.000
_cell.length_b   1.000
_cell.length_c   1.000
_cell.angle_alpha   90.00
_cell.angle_beta   90.00
_cell.angle_gamma   90.00
#
_symmetry.space_group_name_H-M   'P 1'
#
loop_
_entity.id
_entity.type
_entity.pdbx_description
1 polymer ?
#
loop_
_entity_poly.entity_id
_entity_poly.type
_entity_poly.pdbx_seq_one_letter_code
_entity_poly.pdbx_strand_id
1 'polypeptide(L)'
;MATTTTGLVDTTFVVNASGQAAGGIWPQFRLLLDGVNLGQATVSSTSAGRYTFKAQVAPDQAHKLQIVYFNDGSVNGQDRNLLVKSVEVNGKTVDSTSSLVTYDRGAADGQDVIPGQEGMWWDGSLDFALTKDYFPVPTPPAPAGNTQVILNLQGNPAGGTNAHFNLLIDGKKVGEGVAGTSAKDYVFSINASADQAHKVQIQYDNDGFVNGQDRNLLVNKITINGKSVLPTDSIVTYDKGALDGKDVVPGQSGMWWNGTLVVDADKGFFPGSSTPTNPTTPTTPPAPVTGTTQVVLNLQGNEAGGTNAHFNLLIDGKKVGEGMAGTTAKDYVFSINATADQAHKVQIQYDNDGFVNGQDRNLLVNKITINGKSVLPTDSIVTYDKGALDGKDVIKGQQGMWWDGTLVVDADKSFFPGSSNPTTPTNPPAPTPTKPTLTVSDVSVTEPTGKTSGIAPGFLHTEGGQIMDSSGKAVKLTGVNWFGSEGYAFAPQGLWMDSYQSHMNQMKDLGFNTIRLPYSDAMLDNGRMPTGIDYSKNPDLRGKTSLEVFDKIIDYADKIGMKIILDHHRSGDGASANENGLWYTSQYPESKMIENWKMLAERYKGNDAVIGADLHNEPHNPATWGDGGPNDWARAAERIGNAIQSVNKDWLLIVEGIETYQNQWYWWGGNLLGEKNYEVKFNEPGKLVYSVHDYGPSLYMMDWFKANNFPNNMPAKWDQMWGHFIQNDETPILVGEFGSRMETAIDKAWMPKLIQYMNGDWNGDGKIDLAAGDQGASWTYWAWSPGSGDTGGIMNDSWQVDYNKYNAIKAGLYSSTAASPVTTDAVFTIKLSQAYNQTVTVDYATADGTAKAGSDYLATSGKLTFAAGETTKTVAVKVLSDDVVEGVETFNLKLSNPTQATIADGTGVGTINPPGSAQALSADLLAHALAQDTATAQSADAQTALDLSTVDVAHMMAMDAANLLLEHQAA
;
A
#
# COMPACT_ATOMS: atom_id res chain seq x y z
N MET A 1 -10.51 -16.90 -0.12
CA MET A 1 -10.22 -15.46 0.04
C MET A 1 -9.07 -15.31 1.02
N ALA A 2 -7.90 -14.92 0.53
CA ALA A 2 -6.79 -14.46 1.34
C ALA A 2 -6.32 -13.15 0.70
N THR A 3 -6.52 -12.06 1.44
CA THR A 3 -6.03 -10.73 1.11
C THR A 3 -4.51 -10.72 1.16
N THR A 4 -3.84 -10.47 0.02
CA THR A 4 -2.41 -10.20 -0.01
C THR A 4 -2.16 -8.83 0.63
N THR A 5 -1.75 -8.86 1.89
CA THR A 5 -1.10 -7.74 2.57
C THR A 5 0.18 -7.35 1.84
N THR A 6 0.37 -6.04 1.63
CA THR A 6 1.60 -5.41 1.16
C THR A 6 2.81 -5.89 1.97
N GLY A 7 3.81 -6.46 1.29
CA GLY A 7 4.91 -7.23 1.92
C GLY A 7 6.04 -6.39 2.50
N LEU A 8 5.77 -5.53 3.49
CA LEU A 8 6.83 -4.86 4.28
C LEU A 8 7.17 -5.70 5.52
N VAL A 9 8.41 -5.62 6.01
CA VAL A 9 8.92 -6.39 7.16
C VAL A 9 9.38 -5.47 8.28
N ASP A 10 9.07 -5.84 9.53
CA ASP A 10 9.59 -5.12 10.69
C ASP A 10 11.12 -5.30 10.76
N THR A 11 11.85 -4.20 10.53
CA THR A 11 13.31 -4.16 10.60
C THR A 11 13.74 -3.27 11.75
N THR A 12 14.72 -3.76 12.52
CA THR A 12 15.34 -2.99 13.61
C THR A 12 16.69 -2.45 13.17
N PHE A 13 16.87 -1.13 13.35
CA PHE A 13 18.12 -0.42 13.13
C PHE A 13 18.70 0.01 14.47
N VAL A 14 19.97 -0.24 14.73
CA VAL A 14 20.66 0.23 15.93
C VAL A 14 21.89 1.03 15.52
N VAL A 15 21.92 2.29 15.89
CA VAL A 15 23.09 3.15 15.70
C VAL A 15 23.97 3.06 16.95
N ASN A 16 25.23 2.67 16.79
CA ASN A 16 26.24 2.68 17.84
C ASN A 16 27.00 3.99 17.77
N ALA A 17 26.71 4.93 18.66
CA ALA A 17 27.30 6.27 18.63
C ALA A 17 27.74 6.76 20.00
N SER A 18 28.73 7.63 20.03
CA SER A 18 29.16 8.40 21.20
C SER A 18 29.26 9.87 20.85
N GLY A 19 29.15 10.74 21.85
CA GLY A 19 29.10 12.17 21.65
C GLY A 19 29.88 12.92 22.71
N GLN A 20 30.23 14.17 22.42
CA GLN A 20 30.75 15.12 23.40
C GLN A 20 29.82 16.33 23.45
N ALA A 21 29.36 16.70 24.64
CA ALA A 21 28.55 17.90 24.81
C ALA A 21 29.39 19.18 24.70
N ALA A 22 28.82 20.23 24.13
CA ALA A 22 29.32 21.59 24.19
C ALA A 22 28.25 22.51 24.78
N GLY A 23 28.60 23.28 25.82
CA GLY A 23 27.66 24.15 26.52
C GLY A 23 26.50 23.42 27.22
N GLY A 24 26.68 22.14 27.57
CA GLY A 24 25.64 21.31 28.19
C GLY A 24 24.66 20.68 27.20
N ILE A 25 24.80 20.94 25.90
CA ILE A 25 23.96 20.36 24.83
C ILE A 25 24.73 19.23 24.15
N TRP A 26 24.09 18.07 24.06
CA TRP A 26 24.65 16.85 23.43
C TRP A 26 24.33 16.78 21.92
N PRO A 27 25.17 16.11 21.13
CA PRO A 27 24.93 15.88 19.71
C PRO A 27 23.63 15.09 19.46
N GLN A 28 22.97 15.39 18.34
CA GLN A 28 21.71 14.81 17.89
C GLN A 28 21.81 14.46 16.42
N PHE A 29 21.29 13.28 16.06
CA PHE A 29 21.25 12.84 14.66
C PHE A 29 19.86 12.39 14.25
N ARG A 30 19.57 12.47 12.95
CA ARG A 30 18.41 11.87 12.29
C ARG A 30 18.85 10.60 11.56
N LEU A 31 18.03 9.56 11.61
CA LEU A 31 18.20 8.35 10.83
C LEU A 31 17.22 8.37 9.66
N LEU A 32 17.70 8.21 8.43
CA LEU A 32 16.87 8.13 7.23
C LEU A 32 17.07 6.79 6.54
N LEU A 33 16.03 6.24 5.92
CA LEU A 33 16.08 5.07 5.06
C LEU A 33 15.49 5.45 3.70
N ASP A 34 16.30 5.35 2.65
CA ASP A 34 15.98 5.81 1.29
C ASP A 34 15.45 7.25 1.25
N GLY A 35 16.01 8.12 2.08
CA GLY A 35 15.57 9.52 2.22
C GLY A 35 14.35 9.72 3.13
N VAL A 36 13.71 8.65 3.64
CA VAL A 36 12.58 8.74 4.58
C VAL A 36 13.09 8.79 6.02
N ASN A 37 12.67 9.79 6.80
CA ASN A 37 13.08 9.94 8.20
C ASN A 37 12.48 8.85 9.11
N LEU A 38 13.33 8.01 9.71
CA LEU A 38 12.95 6.97 10.67
C LEU A 38 12.90 7.46 12.13
N GLY A 39 13.43 8.65 12.41
CA GLY A 39 13.46 9.25 13.74
C GLY A 39 14.79 9.93 14.06
N GLN A 40 14.88 10.49 15.28
CA GLN A 40 16.07 11.18 15.77
C GLN A 40 16.46 10.73 17.18
N ALA A 41 17.75 10.88 17.53
CA ALA A 41 18.25 10.56 18.87
C ALA A 41 19.27 11.60 19.37
N THR A 42 19.29 11.81 20.69
CA THR A 42 20.33 12.59 21.37
C THR A 42 21.39 11.65 21.94
N VAL A 43 22.66 11.86 21.56
CA VAL A 43 23.78 11.03 22.00
C VAL A 43 24.39 11.60 23.28
N SER A 44 23.77 11.27 24.41
CA SER A 44 24.08 11.83 25.74
C SER A 44 25.20 11.11 26.51
N SER A 45 26.15 10.49 25.81
CA SER A 45 27.23 9.70 26.41
C SER A 45 28.53 9.82 25.63
N THR A 46 29.65 9.98 26.35
CA THR A 46 31.02 9.95 25.80
C THR A 46 31.52 8.54 25.50
N SER A 47 30.79 7.51 25.95
CA SER A 47 31.02 6.11 25.56
C SER A 47 29.95 5.67 24.56
N ALA A 48 30.29 4.75 23.65
CA ALA A 48 29.37 4.29 22.62
C ALA A 48 28.08 3.70 23.23
N GLY A 49 26.95 4.33 22.93
CA GLY A 49 25.60 3.91 23.27
C GLY A 49 24.86 3.35 22.06
N ARG A 50 23.81 2.56 22.32
CA ARG A 50 22.93 1.95 21.30
C ARG A 50 21.64 2.76 21.19
N TYR A 51 21.36 3.26 19.99
CA TYR A 51 20.16 4.03 19.67
C TYR A 51 19.31 3.25 18.67
N THR A 52 18.14 2.77 19.10
CA THR A 52 17.32 1.81 18.34
C THR A 52 16.14 2.48 17.66
N PHE A 53 15.94 2.13 16.39
CA PHE A 53 14.82 2.55 15.54
C PHE A 53 14.16 1.32 14.93
N LYS A 54 12.86 1.39 14.64
CA LYS A 54 12.10 0.33 13.98
C LYS A 54 11.33 0.91 12.80
N ALA A 55 11.33 0.20 11.68
CA ALA A 55 10.56 0.58 10.51
C ALA A 55 10.05 -0.65 9.77
N GLN A 56 8.97 -0.48 9.00
CA GLN A 56 8.54 -1.48 8.03
C GLN A 56 9.26 -1.24 6.71
N VAL A 57 10.04 -2.23 6.28
CA VAL A 57 10.98 -2.12 5.16
C VAL A 57 10.65 -3.18 4.13
N ALA A 58 10.67 -2.85 2.85
CA ALA A 58 10.44 -3.87 1.83
C ALA A 58 11.63 -4.85 1.82
N PRO A 59 11.37 -6.17 1.90
CA PRO A 59 12.43 -7.14 1.95
C PRO A 59 13.03 -7.42 0.56
N ASP A 60 14.17 -8.09 0.55
CA ASP A 60 14.92 -8.56 -0.62
C ASP A 60 15.33 -7.47 -1.62
N GLN A 61 15.45 -6.23 -1.14
CA GLN A 61 16.01 -5.13 -1.92
C GLN A 61 17.08 -4.38 -1.12
N ALA A 62 17.99 -3.74 -1.84
CA ALA A 62 18.99 -2.88 -1.23
C ALA A 62 18.35 -1.57 -0.76
N HIS A 63 18.88 -1.01 0.32
CA HIS A 63 18.42 0.24 0.91
C HIS A 63 19.59 1.14 1.27
N LYS A 64 19.37 2.45 1.20
CA LYS A 64 20.33 3.46 1.67
C LYS A 64 19.93 3.92 3.07
N LEU A 65 20.73 3.60 4.08
CA LEU A 65 20.54 4.11 5.43
C LEU A 65 21.45 5.32 5.65
N GLN A 66 20.92 6.44 6.13
CA GLN A 66 21.67 7.68 6.33
C GLN A 66 21.58 8.14 7.78
N ILE A 67 22.70 8.56 8.35
CA ILE A 67 22.74 9.24 9.64
C ILE A 67 23.14 10.68 9.37
N VAL A 68 22.27 11.63 9.69
CA VAL A 68 22.48 13.06 9.44
C VAL A 68 22.70 13.79 10.76
N TYR A 69 23.83 14.47 10.89
CA TYR A 69 24.21 15.22 12.09
C TYR A 69 23.78 16.69 11.96
N PHE A 70 22.81 17.15 12.76
CA PHE A 70 22.10 18.40 12.47
C PHE A 70 22.18 19.48 13.56
N ASN A 71 22.84 19.21 14.69
CA ASN A 71 22.94 20.19 15.78
C ASN A 71 24.40 20.36 16.23
N ASP A 72 25.35 20.39 15.31
CA ASP A 72 26.76 20.60 15.64
C ASP A 72 27.00 21.98 16.30
N GLY A 73 28.18 22.25 16.85
CA GLY A 73 28.55 23.59 17.30
C GLY A 73 29.50 23.62 18.48
N SER A 74 30.24 24.72 18.60
CA SER A 74 31.26 24.92 19.63
C SER A 74 30.87 25.95 20.68
N VAL A 75 31.17 25.67 21.95
CA VAL A 75 30.97 26.59 23.07
C VAL A 75 32.24 26.65 23.90
N ASN A 76 32.82 27.85 24.07
CA ASN A 76 34.07 28.09 24.81
C ASN A 76 35.27 27.23 24.34
N GLY A 77 35.35 26.94 23.04
CA GLY A 77 36.42 26.13 22.45
C GLY A 77 36.27 24.63 22.66
N GLN A 78 35.17 24.16 23.26
CA GLN A 78 34.77 22.75 23.23
C GLN A 78 33.79 22.53 22.09
N ASP A 79 34.09 21.56 21.24
CA ASP A 79 33.27 21.23 20.07
C ASP A 79 32.28 20.11 20.38
N ARG A 80 31.07 20.21 19.84
CA ARG A 80 30.04 19.19 20.02
C ARG A 80 30.27 18.11 18.97
N ASN A 81 30.99 17.06 19.35
CA ASN A 81 31.34 16.01 18.39
C ASN A 81 30.33 14.87 18.42
N LEU A 82 29.86 14.41 17.25
CA LEU A 82 29.19 13.13 17.09
C LEU A 82 30.16 12.12 16.47
N LEU A 83 30.30 10.96 17.11
CA LEU A 83 31.06 9.83 16.59
C LEU A 83 30.14 8.63 16.41
N VAL A 84 29.92 8.21 15.17
CA VAL A 84 29.16 7.01 14.83
C VAL A 84 30.14 5.89 14.54
N LYS A 85 30.09 4.83 15.33
CA LYS A 85 31.00 3.67 15.16
C LYS A 85 30.47 2.67 14.15
N SER A 86 29.18 2.35 14.23
CA SER A 86 28.55 1.36 13.35
C SER A 86 27.04 1.44 13.40
N VAL A 87 26.40 0.84 12.40
CA VAL A 87 24.96 0.53 12.41
C VAL A 87 24.75 -0.98 12.45
N GLU A 88 23.70 -1.43 13.12
CA GLU A 88 23.26 -2.81 13.12
C GLU A 88 21.86 -2.88 12.50
N VAL A 89 21.67 -3.72 11.50
CA VAL A 89 20.39 -3.95 10.84
C VAL A 89 20.06 -5.42 10.92
N ASN A 90 18.95 -5.76 11.59
CA ASN A 90 18.53 -7.15 11.83
C ASN A 90 19.67 -8.05 12.36
N GLY A 91 20.49 -7.53 13.28
CA GLY A 91 21.60 -8.28 13.89
C GLY A 91 22.91 -8.29 13.09
N LYS A 92 22.96 -7.67 11.91
CA LYS A 92 24.18 -7.53 11.09
C LYS A 92 24.79 -6.14 11.26
N THR A 93 26.07 -6.07 11.62
CA THR A 93 26.79 -4.82 11.87
C THR A 93 27.55 -4.34 10.64
N VAL A 94 27.48 -3.03 10.37
CA VAL A 94 28.28 -2.31 9.37
C VAL A 94 29.01 -1.17 10.07
N ASP A 95 30.34 -1.22 10.08
CA ASP A 95 31.18 -0.16 10.62
C ASP A 95 31.11 1.09 9.73
N SER A 96 31.12 2.27 10.33
CA SER A 96 31.07 3.55 9.60
C SER A 96 32.30 3.81 8.71
N THR A 97 33.39 3.06 8.93
CA THR A 97 34.60 3.07 8.09
C THR A 97 34.61 1.96 7.02
N SER A 98 33.52 1.21 6.87
CA SER A 98 33.39 0.15 5.86
C SER A 98 33.42 0.72 4.44
N SER A 99 33.85 -0.09 3.47
CA SER A 99 33.77 0.27 2.05
C SER A 99 32.32 0.42 1.53
N LEU A 100 31.33 0.01 2.32
CA LEU A 100 29.90 0.22 2.04
C LEU A 100 29.39 1.59 2.51
N VAL A 101 30.25 2.38 3.14
CA VAL A 101 29.88 3.64 3.77
C VAL A 101 30.63 4.78 3.12
N THR A 102 29.89 5.83 2.81
CA THR A 102 30.44 7.12 2.40
C THR A 102 30.03 8.19 3.39
N TYR A 103 30.86 9.21 3.53
CA TYR A 103 30.55 10.39 4.32
C TYR A 103 30.43 11.60 3.41
N ASP A 104 29.26 12.23 3.39
CA ASP A 104 29.03 13.48 2.70
C ASP A 104 29.35 14.65 3.64
N ARG A 105 30.27 15.52 3.21
CA ARG A 105 30.75 16.64 4.04
C ARG A 105 29.87 17.86 3.83
N GLY A 106 28.95 18.08 4.76
CA GLY A 106 27.94 19.13 4.67
C GLY A 106 26.59 18.53 4.30
N ALA A 107 25.74 19.28 3.59
CA ALA A 107 24.40 18.81 3.23
C ALA A 107 24.45 17.44 2.52
N ALA A 108 23.47 16.58 2.80
CA ALA A 108 23.34 15.25 2.19
C ALA A 108 22.89 15.34 0.72
N ASP A 109 23.70 15.97 -0.13
CA ASP A 109 23.41 16.31 -1.53
C ASP A 109 24.23 15.49 -2.54
N GLY A 110 25.16 14.66 -2.06
CA GLY A 110 26.00 13.78 -2.85
C GLY A 110 27.17 14.47 -3.54
N GLN A 111 27.51 15.72 -3.20
CA GLN A 111 28.53 16.50 -3.90
C GLN A 111 29.93 16.43 -3.27
N ASP A 112 30.07 16.35 -1.93
CA ASP A 112 31.37 16.29 -1.24
C ASP A 112 31.56 14.96 -0.48
N VAL A 113 31.41 13.87 -1.24
CA VAL A 113 31.42 12.50 -0.75
C VAL A 113 32.84 11.95 -0.62
N ILE A 114 33.22 11.56 0.58
CA ILE A 114 34.48 10.88 0.90
C ILE A 114 34.21 9.46 1.45
N PRO A 115 35.23 8.59 1.57
CA PRO A 115 35.07 7.31 2.26
C PRO A 115 34.58 7.49 3.70
N GLY A 116 33.75 6.55 4.17
CA GLY A 116 33.15 6.60 5.49
C GLY A 116 34.15 6.76 6.63
N GLN A 117 33.74 7.48 7.67
CA GLN A 117 34.52 7.78 8.86
C GLN A 117 33.63 7.80 10.11
N GLU A 118 34.23 7.72 11.31
CA GLU A 118 33.44 7.75 12.54
C GLU A 118 32.98 9.16 12.93
N GLY A 119 33.83 10.17 12.71
CA GLY A 119 33.56 11.54 13.11
C GLY A 119 32.62 12.24 12.14
N MET A 120 31.55 12.83 12.67
CA MET A 120 30.58 13.63 11.91
C MET A 120 30.71 15.10 12.25
N TRP A 121 30.59 15.94 11.23
CA TRP A 121 30.73 17.41 11.27
C TRP A 121 29.40 18.04 10.87
N TRP A 122 29.25 19.35 11.09
CA TRP A 122 28.02 20.09 10.80
C TRP A 122 27.37 19.73 9.45
N ASP A 123 26.09 19.38 9.52
CA ASP A 123 25.20 18.92 8.44
C ASP A 123 25.60 17.64 7.72
N GLY A 124 26.75 17.04 8.05
CA GLY A 124 27.27 15.85 7.41
C GLY A 124 26.36 14.63 7.51
N SER A 125 26.46 13.76 6.49
CA SER A 125 25.71 12.50 6.41
C SER A 125 26.62 11.30 6.26
N LEU A 126 26.46 10.29 7.12
CA LEU A 126 27.00 8.95 6.87
C LEU A 126 25.97 8.12 6.11
N ASP A 127 26.33 7.71 4.90
CA ASP A 127 25.49 6.99 3.98
C ASP A 127 25.95 5.53 3.89
N PHE A 128 25.11 4.61 4.36
CA PHE A 128 25.34 3.17 4.35
C PHE A 128 24.58 2.55 3.17
N ALA A 129 25.31 2.05 2.18
CA ALA A 129 24.74 1.30 1.06
C ALA A 129 24.50 -0.17 1.47
N LEU A 130 23.36 -0.44 2.08
CA LEU A 130 23.00 -1.75 2.60
C LEU A 130 22.41 -2.61 1.48
N THR A 131 23.01 -3.77 1.24
CA THR A 131 22.50 -4.72 0.23
C THR A 131 21.22 -5.40 0.72
N LYS A 132 20.52 -6.09 -0.18
CA LYS A 132 19.33 -6.88 0.14
C LYS A 132 19.51 -7.92 1.25
N ASP A 133 20.75 -8.35 1.51
CA ASP A 133 21.05 -9.32 2.56
C ASP A 133 20.78 -8.79 3.97
N TYR A 134 20.68 -7.47 4.17
CA TYR A 134 20.32 -6.85 5.45
C TYR A 134 18.80 -6.85 5.69
N PHE A 135 18.01 -7.15 4.66
CA PHE A 135 16.53 -7.09 4.64
C PHE A 135 15.93 -8.40 4.11
N PRO A 136 16.07 -9.52 4.83
CA PRO A 136 15.56 -10.80 4.35
C PRO A 136 14.03 -10.81 4.24
N VAL A 137 13.49 -11.52 3.24
CA VAL A 137 12.05 -11.82 3.14
C VAL A 137 11.61 -12.55 4.41
N PRO A 138 10.46 -12.18 5.02
CA PRO A 138 9.90 -12.98 6.09
C PRO A 138 9.62 -14.34 5.49
N THR A 139 10.20 -15.37 6.08
CA THR A 139 9.90 -16.73 5.66
C THR A 139 8.38 -16.92 5.79
N PRO A 140 7.69 -17.45 4.77
CA PRO A 140 6.25 -17.70 4.87
C PRO A 140 5.97 -18.43 6.18
N PRO A 141 4.92 -18.06 6.94
CA PRO A 141 4.57 -18.82 8.13
C PRO A 141 4.40 -20.29 7.74
N ALA A 142 5.05 -21.17 8.49
CA ALA A 142 4.95 -22.60 8.28
C ALA A 142 3.46 -23.01 8.25
N PRO A 143 3.05 -23.96 7.38
CA PRO A 143 1.67 -24.37 7.28
C PRO A 143 1.11 -24.68 8.67
N ALA A 144 -0.05 -24.12 8.95
CA ALA A 144 -0.68 -24.22 10.24
C ALA A 144 -1.01 -25.69 10.52
N GLY A 145 -0.41 -26.26 11.57
CA GLY A 145 -0.51 -27.67 11.92
C GLY A 145 -1.54 -27.88 13.02
N ASN A 146 -2.49 -28.79 12.79
CA ASN A 146 -3.45 -29.15 13.83
C ASN A 146 -2.72 -29.84 14.99
N THR A 147 -2.59 -29.16 16.12
CA THR A 147 -1.89 -29.64 17.32
C THR A 147 -2.92 -29.98 18.38
N GLN A 148 -2.82 -31.18 18.96
CA GLN A 148 -3.65 -31.56 20.10
C GLN A 148 -2.98 -31.16 21.42
N VAL A 149 -3.68 -30.40 22.26
CA VAL A 149 -3.28 -30.08 23.63
C VAL A 149 -4.25 -30.77 24.59
N ILE A 150 -3.73 -31.59 25.51
CA ILE A 150 -4.50 -32.26 26.55
C ILE A 150 -4.03 -31.75 27.90
N LEU A 151 -4.93 -31.15 28.67
CA LEU A 151 -4.66 -30.69 30.02
C LEU A 151 -5.33 -31.64 31.02
N ASN A 152 -4.54 -32.32 31.86
CA ASN A 152 -5.08 -33.08 32.98
C ASN A 152 -5.17 -32.16 34.20
N LEU A 153 -6.39 -31.74 34.53
CA LEU A 153 -6.66 -30.73 35.54
C LEU A 153 -7.63 -31.27 36.58
N GLN A 154 -7.53 -30.76 37.80
CA GLN A 154 -8.56 -30.88 38.84
C GLN A 154 -8.64 -29.59 39.62
N GLY A 155 -9.81 -29.30 40.18
CA GLY A 155 -9.99 -28.14 41.04
C GLY A 155 -11.07 -28.35 42.08
N ASN A 156 -10.83 -27.82 43.27
CA ASN A 156 -11.83 -27.83 44.33
C ASN A 156 -12.77 -26.63 44.14
N PRO A 157 -14.10 -26.81 44.12
CA PRO A 157 -15.01 -25.69 44.11
C PRO A 157 -14.96 -24.93 45.43
N ALA A 158 -15.21 -23.64 45.37
CA ALA A 158 -15.55 -22.83 46.53
C ALA A 158 -16.89 -22.10 46.26
N GLY A 159 -17.80 -22.17 47.22
CA GLY A 159 -19.15 -21.58 47.08
C GLY A 159 -20.02 -22.21 46.00
N GLY A 160 -19.74 -23.46 45.59
CA GLY A 160 -20.46 -24.16 44.53
C GLY A 160 -19.98 -23.85 43.10
N THR A 161 -18.95 -23.01 42.94
CA THR A 161 -18.35 -22.69 41.65
C THR A 161 -16.98 -23.37 41.52
N ASN A 162 -16.78 -24.08 40.42
CA ASN A 162 -15.54 -24.75 40.06
C ASN A 162 -14.50 -23.78 39.48
N ALA A 163 -13.22 -24.20 39.46
CA ALA A 163 -12.14 -23.44 38.83
C ALA A 163 -12.31 -23.38 37.30
N HIS A 164 -12.23 -22.17 36.73
CA HIS A 164 -12.24 -21.88 35.30
C HIS A 164 -10.83 -21.56 34.84
N PHE A 165 -10.47 -21.93 33.61
CA PHE A 165 -9.15 -21.66 33.05
C PHE A 165 -9.24 -21.33 31.56
N ASN A 166 -8.29 -20.52 31.08
CA ASN A 166 -8.06 -20.27 29.66
C ASN A 166 -6.82 -21.03 29.18
N LEU A 167 -6.86 -21.52 27.94
CA LEU A 167 -5.71 -22.00 27.19
C LEU A 167 -5.28 -20.91 26.21
N LEU A 168 -4.03 -20.48 26.28
CA LEU A 168 -3.43 -19.53 25.33
C LEU A 168 -2.21 -20.12 24.63
N ILE A 169 -1.97 -19.63 23.41
CA ILE A 169 -0.78 -19.91 22.60
C ILE A 169 -0.18 -18.58 22.21
N ASP A 170 1.07 -18.34 22.63
CA ASP A 170 1.79 -17.08 22.42
C ASP A 170 0.97 -15.83 22.84
N GLY A 171 0.29 -15.92 23.97
CA GLY A 171 -0.55 -14.87 24.53
C GLY A 171 -1.95 -14.74 23.93
N LYS A 172 -2.29 -15.55 22.91
CA LYS A 172 -3.63 -15.55 22.28
C LYS A 172 -4.50 -16.67 22.83
N LYS A 173 -5.70 -16.35 23.32
CA LYS A 173 -6.68 -17.35 23.81
C LYS A 173 -7.15 -18.26 22.67
N VAL A 174 -7.02 -19.57 22.84
CA VAL A 174 -7.41 -20.61 21.88
C VAL A 174 -8.41 -21.63 22.45
N GLY A 175 -8.67 -21.59 23.76
CA GLY A 175 -9.67 -22.44 24.41
C GLY A 175 -9.91 -22.04 25.86
N GLU A 176 -10.91 -22.64 26.50
CA GLU A 176 -11.22 -22.48 27.92
C GLU A 176 -11.95 -23.71 28.48
N GLY A 177 -12.04 -23.82 29.81
CA GLY A 177 -12.75 -24.92 30.46
C GLY A 177 -12.96 -24.73 31.95
N VAL A 178 -13.75 -25.62 32.55
CA VAL A 178 -14.04 -25.66 33.99
C VAL A 178 -13.55 -26.98 34.57
N ALA A 179 -12.60 -26.91 35.52
CA ALA A 179 -12.00 -28.05 36.19
C ALA A 179 -12.93 -28.65 37.25
N GLY A 180 -13.21 -29.96 37.16
CA GLY A 180 -13.95 -30.70 38.17
C GLY A 180 -13.09 -31.14 39.36
N THR A 181 -13.71 -31.69 40.41
CA THR A 181 -13.03 -32.13 41.64
C THR A 181 -12.09 -33.32 41.46
N SER A 182 -12.23 -34.08 40.39
CA SER A 182 -11.35 -35.21 40.05
C SER A 182 -10.54 -34.89 38.80
N ALA A 183 -9.27 -35.32 38.80
CA ALA A 183 -8.38 -35.24 37.64
C ALA A 183 -9.07 -35.75 36.36
N LYS A 184 -9.15 -34.87 35.35
CA LYS A 184 -9.76 -35.16 34.06
C LYS A 184 -8.96 -34.51 32.93
N ASP A 185 -8.93 -35.18 31.79
CA ASP A 185 -8.35 -34.66 30.54
C ASP A 185 -9.32 -33.69 29.84
N TYR A 186 -8.80 -32.52 29.49
CA TYR A 186 -9.45 -31.50 28.67
C TYR A 186 -8.67 -31.41 27.35
N VAL A 187 -9.31 -31.79 26.24
CA VAL A 187 -8.66 -31.94 24.93
C VAL A 187 -9.02 -30.76 24.04
N PHE A 188 -8.01 -30.10 23.50
CA PHE A 188 -8.12 -28.97 22.58
C PHE A 188 -7.39 -29.31 21.27
N SER A 189 -8.00 -28.97 20.15
CA SER A 189 -7.36 -28.99 18.84
C SER A 189 -7.09 -27.54 18.44
N ILE A 190 -5.81 -27.17 18.37
CA ILE A 190 -5.38 -25.79 18.14
C ILE A 190 -4.59 -25.70 16.84
N ASN A 191 -4.70 -24.56 16.18
CA ASN A 191 -3.95 -24.30 14.96
C ASN A 191 -2.70 -23.47 15.30
N ALA A 192 -1.58 -24.15 15.54
CA ALA A 192 -0.28 -23.55 15.83
C ALA A 192 0.67 -23.77 14.65
N SER A 193 1.60 -22.85 14.39
CA SER A 193 2.55 -23.03 13.27
C SER A 193 3.44 -24.24 13.52
N ALA A 194 3.53 -25.11 12.51
CA ALA A 194 4.39 -26.28 12.59
C ALA A 194 5.88 -25.88 12.65
N ASP A 195 6.74 -26.73 13.22
CA ASP A 195 8.20 -26.51 13.34
C ASP A 195 8.67 -25.24 14.10
N GLN A 196 7.79 -24.60 14.88
CA GLN A 196 8.14 -23.43 15.70
C GLN A 196 7.94 -23.71 17.18
N ALA A 197 8.75 -23.05 18.02
CA ALA A 197 8.53 -23.02 19.45
C ALA A 197 7.35 -22.10 19.76
N HIS A 198 6.50 -22.52 20.68
CA HIS A 198 5.36 -21.73 21.14
C HIS A 198 5.28 -21.76 22.66
N LYS A 199 4.74 -20.71 23.25
CA LYS A 199 4.35 -20.69 24.66
C LYS A 199 2.96 -21.29 24.79
N VAL A 200 2.83 -22.45 25.42
CA VAL A 200 1.54 -23.03 25.80
C VAL A 200 1.20 -22.60 27.21
N GLN A 201 0.10 -21.88 27.37
CA GLN A 201 -0.19 -21.13 28.58
C GLN A 201 -1.54 -21.55 29.15
N ILE A 202 -1.57 -21.96 30.42
CA ILE A 202 -2.81 -22.17 31.17
C ILE A 202 -2.97 -20.99 32.11
N GLN A 203 -4.03 -20.22 31.95
CA GLN A 203 -4.31 -19.05 32.80
C GLN A 203 -5.48 -19.36 33.73
N TYR A 204 -5.28 -19.14 35.03
CA TYR A 204 -6.31 -19.31 36.05
C TYR A 204 -7.00 -17.98 36.37
N ASP A 205 -8.25 -17.80 35.97
CA ASP A 205 -8.91 -16.47 35.90
C ASP A 205 -10.07 -16.27 36.88
N ASN A 206 -10.41 -17.27 37.70
CA ASN A 206 -11.54 -17.18 38.63
C ASN A 206 -11.24 -17.74 40.05
N ASP A 207 -10.02 -17.60 40.53
CA ASP A 207 -9.63 -17.97 41.90
C ASP A 207 -10.58 -17.35 42.96
N GLY A 208 -10.72 -17.94 44.13
CA GLY A 208 -11.59 -17.36 45.15
C GLY A 208 -11.76 -18.20 46.39
N PHE A 209 -11.72 -17.52 47.53
CA PHE A 209 -11.89 -18.13 48.85
C PHE A 209 -13.31 -17.87 49.38
N VAL A 210 -14.10 -18.92 49.57
CA VAL A 210 -15.50 -18.83 50.05
C VAL A 210 -15.72 -19.77 51.22
N ASN A 211 -16.19 -19.24 52.36
CA ASN A 211 -16.55 -20.00 53.56
C ASN A 211 -15.43 -20.93 54.11
N GLY A 212 -14.17 -20.47 54.06
CA GLY A 212 -13.04 -21.29 54.53
C GLY A 212 -12.53 -22.32 53.51
N GLN A 213 -13.16 -22.41 52.34
CA GLN A 213 -12.72 -23.25 51.23
C GLN A 213 -12.12 -22.40 50.13
N ASP A 214 -10.97 -22.84 49.65
CA ASP A 214 -10.19 -22.16 48.62
C ASP A 214 -10.44 -22.81 47.26
N ARG A 215 -10.84 -22.01 46.27
CA ARG A 215 -11.03 -22.50 44.91
C ARG A 215 -9.67 -22.64 44.28
N ASN A 216 -9.20 -23.87 44.17
CA ASN A 216 -7.88 -24.14 43.65
C ASN A 216 -7.98 -24.78 42.26
N LEU A 217 -7.05 -24.41 41.37
CA LEU A 217 -6.78 -25.15 40.15
C LEU A 217 -5.44 -25.87 40.29
N LEU A 218 -5.47 -27.19 40.08
CA LEU A 218 -4.28 -28.02 40.04
C LEU A 218 -4.09 -28.54 38.62
N VAL A 219 -2.93 -28.21 38.04
CA VAL A 219 -2.45 -28.81 36.81
C VAL A 219 -1.67 -30.06 37.19
N ASN A 220 -2.12 -31.25 36.78
CA ASN A 220 -1.41 -32.50 37.06
C ASN A 220 -0.44 -32.84 35.94
N LYS A 221 -0.86 -32.61 34.68
CA LYS A 221 -0.10 -32.99 33.49
C LYS A 221 -0.55 -32.17 32.29
N ILE A 222 0.39 -31.78 31.45
CA ILE A 222 0.15 -31.11 30.18
C ILE A 222 0.64 -32.06 29.08
N THR A 223 -0.14 -32.27 28.03
CA THR A 223 0.28 -33.06 26.87
C THR A 223 0.12 -32.23 25.61
N ILE A 224 1.20 -32.03 24.84
CA ILE A 224 1.18 -31.29 23.58
C ILE A 224 1.63 -32.26 22.49
N ASN A 225 0.77 -32.53 21.52
CA ASN A 225 0.98 -33.48 20.43
C ASN A 225 1.53 -34.85 20.90
N GLY A 226 1.00 -35.39 21.99
CA GLY A 226 1.43 -36.65 22.60
C GLY A 226 2.63 -36.57 23.55
N LYS A 227 3.36 -35.44 23.61
CA LYS A 227 4.47 -35.23 24.55
C LYS A 227 3.97 -34.69 25.89
N SER A 228 4.34 -35.39 26.96
CA SER A 228 3.93 -35.06 28.33
C SER A 228 4.91 -34.12 29.01
N VAL A 229 4.40 -33.08 29.65
CA VAL A 229 5.12 -32.12 30.48
C VAL A 229 4.48 -32.10 31.86
N LEU A 230 5.28 -32.23 32.91
CA LEU A 230 4.82 -32.00 34.28
C LEU A 230 4.90 -30.50 34.58
N PRO A 231 3.95 -29.97 35.37
CA PRO A 231 3.90 -28.54 35.70
C PRO A 231 5.14 -28.04 36.46
N THR A 232 5.98 -28.94 36.98
CA THR A 232 7.23 -28.63 37.69
C THR A 232 8.49 -28.87 36.85
N ASP A 233 8.34 -29.23 35.57
CA ASP A 233 9.49 -29.43 34.68
C ASP A 233 10.21 -28.11 34.41
N SER A 234 11.50 -28.16 34.10
CA SER A 234 12.35 -26.97 33.95
C SER A 234 11.97 -26.05 32.79
N ILE A 235 11.18 -26.55 31.82
CA ILE A 235 10.63 -25.76 30.71
C ILE A 235 9.33 -25.05 31.09
N VAL A 236 8.83 -25.29 32.31
CA VAL A 236 7.60 -24.69 32.82
C VAL A 236 7.96 -23.61 33.81
N THR A 237 7.38 -22.44 33.59
CA THR A 237 7.42 -21.32 34.51
C THR A 237 6.01 -20.95 34.93
N TYR A 238 5.89 -20.26 36.05
CA TYR A 238 4.63 -19.74 36.55
C TYR A 238 4.75 -18.24 36.74
N ASP A 239 4.03 -17.48 35.93
CA ASP A 239 3.92 -16.04 36.06
C ASP A 239 2.83 -15.72 37.07
N LYS A 240 3.20 -15.07 38.18
CA LYS A 240 2.27 -14.79 39.27
C LYS A 240 1.48 -13.52 38.96
N GLY A 241 0.17 -13.62 38.85
CA GLY A 241 -0.68 -12.49 38.52
C GLY A 241 -0.77 -12.25 37.01
N ALA A 242 -0.60 -11.01 36.54
CA ALA A 242 -0.76 -10.70 35.12
C ALA A 242 0.33 -11.39 34.28
N LEU A 243 -0.03 -11.87 33.08
CA LEU A 243 0.92 -12.42 32.11
C LEU A 243 1.76 -11.26 31.51
N ASP A 244 2.77 -10.81 32.25
CA ASP A 244 3.61 -9.66 31.91
C ASP A 244 5.11 -9.95 32.00
N GLY A 245 5.49 -11.17 32.45
CA GLY A 245 6.85 -11.66 32.49
C GLY A 245 7.70 -11.11 33.63
N LYS A 246 7.12 -10.42 34.63
CA LYS A 246 7.89 -9.81 35.73
C LYS A 246 8.03 -10.70 36.95
N ASP A 247 6.97 -11.42 37.35
CA ASP A 247 6.91 -12.20 38.59
C ASP A 247 6.99 -13.72 38.33
N VAL A 248 7.91 -14.09 37.44
CA VAL A 248 8.08 -15.46 36.93
C VAL A 248 8.89 -16.32 37.90
N VAL A 249 8.31 -17.43 38.35
CA VAL A 249 8.96 -18.45 39.19
C VAL A 249 9.02 -19.81 38.46
N PRO A 250 9.81 -20.78 38.96
CA PRO A 250 9.76 -22.15 38.44
C PRO A 250 8.35 -22.74 38.51
N GLY A 251 8.00 -23.56 37.53
CA GLY A 251 6.68 -24.15 37.39
C GLY A 251 6.21 -24.93 38.64
N GLN A 252 4.90 -24.93 38.85
CA GLN A 252 4.24 -25.57 39.99
C GLN A 252 2.86 -26.08 39.59
N SER A 253 2.37 -27.12 40.27
CA SER A 253 1.04 -27.70 40.00
C SER A 253 -0.11 -26.82 40.47
N GLY A 254 0.05 -26.14 41.61
CA GLY A 254 -0.98 -25.29 42.19
C GLY A 254 -0.98 -23.91 41.55
N MET A 255 -2.15 -23.48 41.07
CA MET A 255 -2.34 -22.18 40.47
C MET A 255 -3.13 -21.24 41.40
N TRP A 256 -2.74 -19.98 41.41
CA TRP A 256 -3.24 -18.88 42.23
C TRP A 256 -3.83 -17.78 41.32
N TRP A 257 -4.58 -16.85 41.90
CA TRP A 257 -5.32 -15.78 41.23
C TRP A 257 -4.53 -15.10 40.09
N ASN A 258 -5.14 -15.10 38.90
CA ASN A 258 -4.64 -14.58 37.63
C ASN A 258 -3.36 -15.21 37.09
N GLY A 259 -2.66 -16.03 37.88
CA GLY A 259 -1.37 -16.55 37.45
C GLY A 259 -1.49 -17.49 36.26
N THR A 260 -0.43 -17.52 35.47
CA THR A 260 -0.36 -18.26 34.22
C THR A 260 0.79 -19.24 34.27
N LEU A 261 0.49 -20.53 34.09
CA LEU A 261 1.51 -21.56 33.92
C LEU A 261 1.92 -21.56 32.45
N VAL A 262 3.20 -21.30 32.19
CA VAL A 262 3.77 -21.13 30.86
C VAL A 262 4.70 -22.29 30.57
N VAL A 263 4.38 -23.09 29.57
CA VAL A 263 5.30 -24.08 29.00
C VAL A 263 6.01 -23.43 27.83
N ASP A 264 7.33 -23.23 27.95
CA ASP A 264 8.19 -22.84 26.83
C ASP A 264 8.44 -24.06 25.95
N ALA A 265 7.42 -24.44 25.17
CA ALA A 265 7.42 -25.63 24.35
C ALA A 265 8.23 -25.38 23.07
N ASP A 266 9.36 -26.06 22.94
CA ASP A 266 10.15 -26.01 21.71
C ASP A 266 9.39 -26.59 20.51
N LYS A 267 9.94 -26.39 19.31
CA LYS A 267 9.36 -26.89 18.06
C LYS A 267 9.05 -28.38 18.03
N GLY A 268 9.71 -29.18 18.87
CA GLY A 268 9.47 -30.61 18.96
C GLY A 268 8.13 -30.97 19.61
N PHE A 269 7.47 -30.06 20.33
CA PHE A 269 6.14 -30.29 20.91
C PHE A 269 5.01 -30.15 19.89
N PHE A 270 5.26 -29.50 18.77
CA PHE A 270 4.29 -29.28 17.72
C PHE A 270 4.51 -30.30 16.60
N PRO A 271 3.50 -30.59 15.77
CA PRO A 271 3.72 -31.34 14.55
C PRO A 271 4.87 -30.66 13.79
N GLY A 272 5.86 -31.44 13.38
CA GLY A 272 6.80 -30.93 12.39
C GLY A 272 6.01 -30.55 11.14
N SER A 273 6.44 -29.53 10.41
CA SER A 273 5.92 -29.40 9.05
C SER A 273 6.26 -30.72 8.36
N SER A 274 5.29 -31.35 7.73
CA SER A 274 5.57 -32.53 6.92
C SER A 274 6.25 -32.05 5.63
N THR A 275 7.50 -31.60 5.76
CA THR A 275 8.57 -31.98 4.86
C THR A 275 9.25 -33.22 5.48
N PRO A 276 9.61 -34.26 4.69
CA PRO A 276 10.25 -35.46 5.22
C PRO A 276 11.51 -35.07 6.02
N THR A 277 11.52 -35.43 7.29
CA THR A 277 12.67 -35.20 8.17
C THR A 277 13.84 -36.07 7.76
N ASN A 278 15.06 -35.63 8.09
CA ASN A 278 15.90 -36.53 8.86
C ASN A 278 16.72 -35.76 9.91
N PRO A 279 16.71 -36.18 11.19
CA PRO A 279 17.58 -35.66 12.23
C PRO A 279 18.85 -36.52 12.44
N THR A 280 19.85 -35.87 13.07
CA THR A 280 21.09 -36.35 13.74
C THR A 280 22.44 -36.35 12.99
N THR A 281 23.35 -35.57 13.58
CA THR A 281 24.83 -35.35 13.49
C THR A 281 25.64 -36.66 13.66
N PRO A 282 26.95 -36.83 13.30
CA PRO A 282 28.00 -35.89 12.84
C PRO A 282 28.91 -36.38 11.67
N THR A 283 29.88 -35.54 11.28
CA THR A 283 30.94 -35.66 10.25
C THR A 283 30.54 -35.23 8.84
N THR A 284 31.19 -34.15 8.38
CA THR A 284 31.06 -33.49 7.09
C THR A 284 31.27 -34.47 5.93
N PRO A 285 30.24 -34.81 5.13
CA PRO A 285 30.41 -35.44 3.83
C PRO A 285 30.35 -34.37 2.73
N PRO A 286 30.98 -34.59 1.56
CA PRO A 286 30.99 -33.62 0.47
C PRO A 286 29.57 -33.32 0.00
N ALA A 287 29.31 -32.09 -0.44
CA ALA A 287 28.02 -31.67 -0.97
C ALA A 287 27.51 -32.67 -2.06
N PRO A 288 26.21 -33.03 -2.09
CA PRO A 288 25.66 -33.96 -3.08
C PRO A 288 25.81 -33.38 -4.48
N VAL A 289 26.38 -34.16 -5.39
CA VAL A 289 26.47 -33.81 -6.82
C VAL A 289 25.09 -33.99 -7.44
N THR A 290 24.42 -32.92 -7.86
CA THR A 290 23.18 -33.02 -8.63
C THR A 290 23.51 -33.38 -10.08
N GLY A 291 22.82 -34.39 -10.66
CA GLY A 291 23.01 -34.82 -12.04
C GLY A 291 21.75 -34.63 -12.87
N THR A 292 21.88 -34.16 -14.11
CA THR A 292 20.74 -34.07 -15.04
C THR A 292 20.33 -35.47 -15.47
N THR A 293 19.06 -35.81 -15.24
CA THR A 293 18.43 -37.09 -15.58
C THR A 293 17.36 -36.84 -16.64
N GLN A 294 17.36 -37.62 -17.73
CA GLN A 294 16.31 -37.53 -18.74
C GLN A 294 15.15 -38.47 -18.38
N VAL A 295 13.92 -37.96 -18.37
CA VAL A 295 12.69 -38.76 -18.26
C VAL A 295 11.93 -38.65 -19.57
N VAL A 296 11.58 -39.79 -20.17
CA VAL A 296 10.77 -39.87 -21.38
C VAL A 296 9.49 -40.64 -21.08
N LEU A 297 8.34 -40.01 -21.31
CA LEU A 297 7.03 -40.63 -21.14
C LEU A 297 6.42 -40.88 -22.51
N ASN A 298 6.10 -42.13 -22.84
CA ASN A 298 5.31 -42.45 -24.03
C ASN A 298 3.84 -42.51 -23.64
N LEU A 299 3.06 -41.51 -24.04
CA LEU A 299 1.68 -41.32 -23.63
C LEU A 299 0.76 -41.17 -24.84
N GLN A 300 -0.49 -41.62 -24.68
CA GLN A 300 -1.60 -41.31 -25.61
C GLN A 300 -2.87 -41.02 -24.81
N GLY A 301 -3.76 -40.21 -25.34
CA GLY A 301 -5.05 -39.94 -24.72
C GLY A 301 -6.14 -39.63 -25.73
N ASN A 302 -7.38 -39.94 -25.38
CA ASN A 302 -8.52 -39.60 -26.22
C ASN A 302 -8.91 -38.14 -25.97
N GLU A 303 -9.20 -37.42 -27.04
CA GLU A 303 -9.80 -36.09 -26.96
C GLU A 303 -11.29 -36.24 -26.61
N ALA A 304 -11.79 -35.41 -25.71
CA ALA A 304 -13.23 -35.25 -25.49
C ALA A 304 -13.56 -33.76 -25.48
N GLY A 305 -14.56 -33.35 -26.27
CA GLY A 305 -15.01 -31.95 -26.32
C GLY A 305 -13.95 -30.94 -26.77
N GLY A 306 -13.04 -31.30 -27.70
CA GLY A 306 -12.00 -30.36 -28.17
C GLY A 306 -10.70 -30.37 -27.37
N THR A 307 -10.62 -31.12 -26.27
CA THR A 307 -9.50 -31.06 -25.31
C THR A 307 -8.86 -32.43 -25.10
N ASN A 308 -7.53 -32.47 -25.24
CA ASN A 308 -6.69 -33.65 -25.01
C ASN A 308 -6.46 -33.92 -23.51
N ALA A 309 -6.03 -35.14 -23.17
CA ALA A 309 -5.68 -35.51 -21.80
C ALA A 309 -4.42 -34.75 -21.33
N HIS A 310 -4.51 -34.00 -20.24
CA HIS A 310 -3.42 -33.26 -19.61
C HIS A 310 -2.75 -34.12 -18.54
N PHE A 311 -1.44 -34.04 -18.37
CA PHE A 311 -0.74 -34.75 -17.32
C PHE A 311 0.38 -33.91 -16.70
N ASN A 312 0.67 -34.15 -15.43
CA ASN A 312 1.83 -33.62 -14.73
C ASN A 312 2.90 -34.70 -14.53
N LEU A 313 4.17 -34.35 -14.72
CA LEU A 313 5.31 -35.15 -14.28
C LEU A 313 5.80 -34.61 -12.94
N LEU A 314 5.84 -35.47 -11.92
CA LEU A 314 6.38 -35.16 -10.61
C LEU A 314 7.58 -36.05 -10.27
N ILE A 315 8.50 -35.49 -9.49
CA ILE A 315 9.63 -36.20 -8.88
C ILE A 315 9.54 -35.97 -7.38
N ASP A 316 9.39 -37.05 -6.61
CA ASP A 316 9.19 -37.02 -5.16
C ASP A 316 8.09 -36.04 -4.72
N GLY A 317 6.97 -36.05 -5.44
CA GLY A 317 5.79 -35.21 -5.19
C GLY A 317 5.90 -33.78 -5.71
N LYS A 318 7.02 -33.39 -6.33
CA LYS A 318 7.21 -32.04 -6.90
C LYS A 318 7.02 -32.06 -8.41
N LYS A 319 6.11 -31.23 -8.92
CA LYS A 319 5.92 -31.04 -10.36
C LYS A 319 7.20 -30.50 -11.01
N VAL A 320 7.68 -31.21 -12.04
CA VAL A 320 8.89 -30.87 -12.81
C VAL A 320 8.61 -30.73 -14.32
N GLY A 321 7.38 -31.02 -14.75
CA GLY A 321 6.93 -30.86 -16.13
C GLY A 321 5.44 -31.18 -16.28
N GLU A 322 4.90 -30.90 -17.46
CA GLU A 322 3.51 -31.24 -17.83
C GLU A 322 3.39 -31.40 -19.36
N GLY A 323 2.24 -31.87 -19.84
CA GLY A 323 1.95 -31.97 -21.26
C GLY A 323 0.52 -32.40 -21.58
N MET A 324 0.17 -32.31 -22.87
CA MET A 324 -1.13 -32.75 -23.42
C MET A 324 -0.93 -33.97 -24.31
N ALA A 325 -1.49 -35.11 -23.91
CA ALA A 325 -1.46 -36.37 -24.65
C ALA A 325 -2.58 -36.44 -25.69
N GLY A 326 -2.21 -36.37 -26.97
CA GLY A 326 -3.13 -36.62 -28.08
C GLY A 326 -3.38 -38.10 -28.36
N THR A 327 -4.22 -38.38 -29.35
CA THR A 327 -4.72 -39.73 -29.69
C THR A 327 -3.65 -40.70 -30.19
N THR A 328 -2.49 -40.21 -30.61
CA THR A 328 -1.36 -41.04 -31.05
C THR A 328 -0.28 -41.07 -29.97
N ALA A 329 0.19 -42.27 -29.62
CA ALA A 329 1.32 -42.48 -28.72
C ALA A 329 2.54 -41.65 -29.14
N LYS A 330 3.02 -40.80 -28.24
CA LYS A 330 4.17 -39.92 -28.46
C LYS A 330 5.05 -39.85 -27.22
N ASP A 331 6.34 -39.66 -27.45
CA ASP A 331 7.33 -39.40 -26.40
C ASP A 331 7.32 -37.93 -25.97
N TYR A 332 7.20 -37.71 -24.66
CA TYR A 332 7.35 -36.44 -23.97
C TYR A 332 8.66 -36.50 -23.17
N VAL A 333 9.63 -35.63 -23.52
CA VAL A 333 11.00 -35.68 -23.00
C VAL A 333 11.21 -34.54 -22.01
N PHE A 334 11.61 -34.88 -20.80
CA PHE A 334 11.89 -33.95 -19.71
C PHE A 334 13.34 -34.12 -19.24
N SER A 335 14.02 -33.01 -18.97
CA SER A 335 15.34 -33.03 -18.33
C SER A 335 15.19 -32.50 -16.91
N ILE A 336 15.41 -33.37 -15.94
CA ILE A 336 15.17 -33.09 -14.52
C ILE A 336 16.49 -33.11 -13.75
N ASN A 337 16.64 -32.24 -12.76
CA ASN A 337 17.79 -32.27 -11.86
C ASN A 337 17.41 -33.11 -10.64
N ALA A 338 17.77 -34.39 -10.67
CA ALA A 338 17.65 -35.31 -9.55
C ALA A 338 19.02 -35.49 -8.88
N THR A 339 19.03 -35.80 -7.60
CA THR A 339 20.29 -36.07 -6.89
C THR A 339 20.91 -37.36 -7.42
N ALA A 340 22.19 -37.29 -7.82
CA ALA A 340 22.91 -38.46 -8.32
C ALA A 340 23.02 -39.55 -7.23
N ASP A 341 22.99 -40.82 -7.63
CA ASP A 341 23.13 -42.00 -6.77
C ASP A 341 22.08 -42.12 -5.63
N GLN A 342 20.88 -41.56 -5.82
CA GLN A 342 19.72 -41.73 -4.92
C GLN A 342 18.50 -42.28 -5.65
N ALA A 343 17.65 -43.02 -4.92
CA ALA A 343 16.35 -43.46 -5.42
C ALA A 343 15.36 -42.31 -5.40
N HIS A 344 14.48 -42.24 -6.40
CA HIS A 344 13.45 -41.22 -6.53
C HIS A 344 12.14 -41.83 -7.01
N LYS A 345 11.03 -41.22 -6.62
CA LYS A 345 9.71 -41.54 -7.18
C LYS A 345 9.48 -40.71 -8.43
N VAL A 346 9.24 -41.36 -9.56
CA VAL A 346 8.84 -40.69 -10.81
C VAL A 346 7.35 -40.90 -11.01
N GLN A 347 6.59 -39.80 -11.05
CA GLN A 347 5.15 -39.83 -10.93
C GLN A 347 4.48 -39.13 -12.12
N ILE A 348 3.44 -39.74 -12.66
CA ILE A 348 2.61 -39.16 -13.72
C ILE A 348 1.22 -38.98 -13.12
N GLN A 349 0.72 -37.74 -13.05
CA GLN A 349 -0.61 -37.43 -12.52
C GLN A 349 -1.54 -36.99 -13.65
N TYR A 350 -2.76 -37.51 -13.67
CA TYR A 350 -3.80 -37.18 -14.65
C TYR A 350 -4.83 -36.24 -14.02
N ASP A 351 -5.00 -35.02 -14.53
CA ASP A 351 -5.71 -33.94 -13.81
C ASP A 351 -6.87 -33.29 -14.59
N ASN A 352 -7.23 -33.80 -15.77
CA ASN A 352 -8.31 -33.23 -16.59
C ASN A 352 -9.25 -34.28 -17.23
N ASP A 353 -9.47 -35.42 -16.59
CA ASP A 353 -10.42 -36.45 -17.04
C ASP A 353 -11.84 -35.88 -17.24
N GLY A 354 -12.61 -36.43 -18.17
CA GLY A 354 -13.94 -35.92 -18.47
C GLY A 354 -14.66 -36.66 -19.59
N PHE A 355 -15.96 -36.88 -19.38
CA PHE A 355 -16.85 -37.52 -20.36
C PHE A 355 -17.69 -36.46 -21.07
N VAL A 356 -17.45 -36.22 -22.36
CA VAL A 356 -18.14 -35.20 -23.16
C VAL A 356 -18.77 -35.82 -24.39
N ASN A 357 -20.07 -35.62 -24.59
CA ASN A 357 -20.84 -36.10 -25.76
C ASN A 357 -20.70 -37.60 -26.06
N GLY A 358 -20.62 -38.44 -25.03
CA GLY A 358 -20.45 -39.89 -25.22
C GLY A 358 -19.00 -40.35 -25.43
N GLN A 359 -18.03 -39.42 -25.42
CA GLN A 359 -16.61 -39.72 -25.51
C GLN A 359 -15.91 -39.46 -24.19
N ASP A 360 -15.10 -40.44 -23.78
CA ASP A 360 -14.39 -40.43 -22.50
C ASP A 360 -12.92 -40.00 -22.71
N ARG A 361 -12.52 -38.90 -22.07
CA ARG A 361 -11.15 -38.41 -22.11
C ARG A 361 -10.30 -39.29 -21.22
N ASN A 362 -9.55 -40.20 -21.81
CA ASN A 362 -8.69 -41.11 -21.07
C ASN A 362 -7.22 -40.80 -21.33
N LEU A 363 -6.37 -41.02 -20.32
CA LEU A 363 -4.92 -41.02 -20.46
C LEU A 363 -4.36 -42.44 -20.34
N LEU A 364 -3.51 -42.83 -21.27
CA LEU A 364 -2.79 -44.10 -21.26
C LEU A 364 -1.28 -43.88 -21.25
N VAL A 365 -0.61 -44.47 -20.26
CA VAL A 365 0.85 -44.46 -20.11
C VAL A 365 1.43 -45.73 -20.71
N ASN A 366 1.99 -45.67 -21.92
CA ASN A 366 2.49 -46.87 -22.59
C ASN A 366 3.87 -47.32 -22.07
N LYS A 367 4.75 -46.35 -21.79
CA LYS A 367 6.14 -46.62 -21.40
C LYS A 367 6.76 -45.43 -20.68
N ILE A 368 7.57 -45.70 -19.67
CA ILE A 368 8.33 -44.70 -18.92
C ILE A 368 9.81 -45.02 -19.12
N THR A 369 10.65 -44.03 -19.43
CA THR A 369 12.10 -44.22 -19.54
C THR A 369 12.80 -43.20 -18.66
N ILE A 370 13.65 -43.65 -17.73
CA ILE A 370 14.41 -42.79 -16.82
C ILE A 370 15.90 -43.07 -17.07
N ASN A 371 16.64 -42.05 -17.52
CA ASN A 371 18.06 -42.14 -17.87
C ASN A 371 18.40 -43.33 -18.79
N GLY A 372 17.56 -43.58 -19.79
CA GLY A 372 17.69 -44.68 -20.74
C GLY A 372 17.17 -46.04 -20.26
N LYS A 373 16.78 -46.20 -18.98
CA LYS A 373 16.16 -47.43 -18.46
C LYS A 373 14.65 -47.38 -18.61
N SER A 374 14.09 -48.39 -19.29
CA SER A 374 12.66 -48.51 -19.56
C SER A 374 11.91 -49.23 -18.45
N VAL A 375 10.75 -48.71 -18.09
CA VAL A 375 9.79 -49.25 -17.11
C VAL A 375 8.41 -49.27 -17.76
N LEU A 376 7.71 -50.40 -17.65
CA LEU A 376 6.31 -50.51 -18.06
C LEU A 376 5.38 -50.09 -16.92
N PRO A 377 4.21 -49.50 -17.22
CA PRO A 377 3.24 -49.04 -16.21
C PRO A 377 2.71 -50.16 -15.28
N THR A 378 2.95 -51.43 -15.63
CA THR A 378 2.50 -52.62 -14.89
C THR A 378 3.64 -53.40 -14.21
N ASP A 379 4.88 -52.89 -14.31
CA ASP A 379 6.04 -53.50 -13.65
C ASP A 379 5.89 -53.47 -12.12
N SER A 380 6.58 -54.38 -11.44
CA SER A 380 6.44 -54.54 -9.99
C SER A 380 6.91 -53.33 -9.17
N ILE A 381 7.68 -52.43 -9.77
CA ILE A 381 8.13 -51.16 -9.15
C ILE A 381 7.14 -50.01 -9.40
N VAL A 382 6.01 -50.28 -10.06
CA VAL A 382 5.00 -49.28 -10.40
C VAL A 382 3.72 -49.54 -9.62
N THR A 383 3.24 -48.49 -8.95
CA THR A 383 1.96 -48.46 -8.25
C THR A 383 1.06 -47.37 -8.84
N TYR A 384 -0.24 -47.48 -8.63
CA TYR A 384 -1.20 -46.46 -9.06
C TYR A 384 -2.05 -46.04 -7.87
N ASP A 385 -1.96 -44.76 -7.51
CA ASP A 385 -2.80 -44.13 -6.49
C ASP A 385 -4.08 -43.61 -7.15
N LYS A 386 -5.24 -43.99 -6.63
CA LYS A 386 -6.52 -43.67 -7.24
C LYS A 386 -7.00 -42.32 -6.71
N GLY A 387 -7.31 -41.38 -7.60
CA GLY A 387 -7.61 -40.01 -7.16
C GLY A 387 -6.39 -39.35 -6.50
N ALA A 388 -6.63 -38.52 -5.49
CA ALA A 388 -5.60 -37.66 -4.90
C ALA A 388 -4.35 -38.45 -4.45
N LEU A 389 -3.16 -37.92 -4.76
CA LEU A 389 -1.86 -38.48 -4.36
C LEU A 389 -1.66 -38.39 -2.84
N ASP A 390 -2.32 -39.26 -2.08
CA ASP A 390 -2.35 -39.29 -0.62
C ASP A 390 -1.92 -40.64 -0.02
N GLY A 391 -1.67 -41.63 -0.88
CA GLY A 391 -1.15 -42.95 -0.53
C GLY A 391 -2.17 -43.88 0.14
N LYS A 392 -3.47 -43.54 0.18
CA LYS A 392 -4.48 -44.35 0.90
C LYS A 392 -5.09 -45.45 0.06
N ASP A 393 -5.21 -45.29 -1.24
CA ASP A 393 -5.88 -46.20 -2.18
C ASP A 393 -4.97 -46.65 -3.33
N VAL A 394 -3.72 -46.90 -2.97
CA VAL A 394 -2.67 -47.44 -3.83
C VAL A 394 -2.96 -48.87 -4.26
N ILE A 395 -3.03 -49.10 -5.56
CA ILE A 395 -3.09 -50.41 -6.21
C ILE A 395 -1.83 -50.69 -7.03
N LYS A 396 -1.72 -51.91 -7.58
CA LYS A 396 -0.65 -52.26 -8.53
C LYS A 396 -0.76 -51.39 -9.79
N GLY A 397 0.38 -50.99 -10.35
CA GLY A 397 0.47 -50.16 -11.55
C GLY A 397 -0.36 -50.70 -12.72
N GLN A 398 -0.95 -49.75 -13.46
CA GLN A 398 -1.81 -50.00 -14.61
C GLN A 398 -1.57 -48.95 -15.70
N GLN A 399 -1.93 -49.28 -16.94
CA GLN A 399 -1.69 -48.41 -18.10
C GLN A 399 -2.71 -47.27 -18.24
N GLY A 400 -3.98 -47.53 -17.92
CA GLY A 400 -5.04 -46.53 -17.98
C GLY A 400 -5.13 -45.73 -16.68
N MET A 401 -5.26 -44.42 -16.82
CA MET A 401 -5.39 -43.50 -15.69
C MET A 401 -6.83 -42.98 -15.57
N TRP A 402 -7.36 -43.01 -14.36
CA TRP A 402 -8.64 -42.42 -13.95
C TRP A 402 -8.46 -41.00 -13.42
N TRP A 403 -9.56 -40.25 -13.36
CA TRP A 403 -9.64 -38.90 -12.80
C TRP A 403 -8.80 -38.75 -11.52
N ASP A 404 -7.92 -37.75 -11.55
CA ASP A 404 -7.02 -37.31 -10.48
C ASP A 404 -5.98 -38.34 -10.01
N GLY A 405 -5.98 -39.55 -10.59
CA GLY A 405 -5.06 -40.60 -10.17
C GLY A 405 -3.62 -40.42 -10.65
N THR A 406 -2.70 -41.03 -9.92
CA THR A 406 -1.26 -40.88 -10.12
C THR A 406 -0.55 -42.22 -10.27
N LEU A 407 0.16 -42.40 -11.39
CA LEU A 407 1.03 -43.55 -11.60
C LEU A 407 2.42 -43.24 -11.01
N VAL A 408 2.93 -44.11 -10.15
CA VAL A 408 4.14 -43.89 -9.34
C VAL A 408 5.15 -44.99 -9.65
N VAL A 409 6.32 -44.62 -10.16
CA VAL A 409 7.48 -45.50 -10.33
C VAL A 409 8.44 -45.29 -9.16
N ASP A 410 8.61 -46.31 -8.32
CA ASP A 410 9.64 -46.32 -7.27
C ASP A 410 11.01 -46.68 -7.89
N ALA A 411 11.66 -45.69 -8.53
CA ALA A 411 12.92 -45.88 -9.24
C ALA A 411 14.11 -45.87 -8.28
N ASP A 412 14.82 -46.99 -8.19
CA ASP A 412 16.02 -47.07 -7.35
C ASP A 412 17.19 -46.20 -7.88
N LYS A 413 18.24 -46.05 -7.06
CA LYS A 413 19.39 -45.21 -7.39
C LYS A 413 20.10 -45.53 -8.70
N SER A 414 19.96 -46.75 -9.22
CA SER A 414 20.57 -47.16 -10.48
C SER A 414 19.90 -46.51 -11.69
N PHE A 415 18.72 -45.91 -11.55
CA PHE A 415 18.05 -45.14 -12.61
C PHE A 415 18.63 -43.73 -12.77
N PHE A 416 19.53 -43.30 -11.88
CA PHE A 416 20.09 -41.95 -11.85
C PHE A 416 21.62 -42.00 -12.03
N PRO A 417 22.26 -40.93 -12.56
CA PRO A 417 23.72 -40.88 -12.72
C PRO A 417 24.44 -41.10 -11.38
N GLY A 418 25.60 -41.77 -11.36
CA GLY A 418 26.40 -42.00 -10.15
C GLY A 418 27.40 -40.88 -9.85
N SER A 419 27.78 -40.70 -8.58
CA SER A 419 28.84 -39.74 -8.17
C SER A 419 30.24 -40.37 -8.29
N SER A 420 31.12 -39.85 -9.14
CA SER A 420 32.53 -40.25 -9.17
C SER A 420 33.44 -39.11 -9.65
N ASN A 421 34.66 -39.04 -9.12
CA ASN A 421 35.75 -38.14 -9.54
C ASN A 421 37.09 -38.89 -9.35
N PRO A 422 38.20 -38.54 -10.03
CA PRO A 422 38.54 -38.83 -11.42
C PRO A 422 39.70 -39.86 -11.56
N THR A 423 39.82 -40.51 -12.73
CA THR A 423 41.07 -41.15 -13.18
C THR A 423 41.35 -40.83 -14.66
N THR A 424 42.48 -40.18 -14.93
CA THR A 424 43.16 -40.03 -16.26
C THR A 424 44.08 -41.26 -16.47
N PRO A 425 44.53 -41.71 -17.68
CA PRO A 425 44.59 -41.08 -19.02
C PRO A 425 43.96 -41.96 -20.15
N THR A 426 43.65 -41.50 -21.36
CA THR A 426 44.55 -40.99 -22.44
C THR A 426 43.75 -40.25 -23.51
N ASN A 427 44.38 -39.23 -24.10
CA ASN A 427 43.88 -38.29 -25.10
C ASN A 427 43.30 -38.96 -26.39
N PRO A 428 42.08 -38.58 -26.81
CA PRO A 428 41.78 -38.24 -28.20
C PRO A 428 41.38 -36.75 -28.29
N PRO A 429 41.55 -36.09 -29.45
CA PRO A 429 41.57 -34.63 -29.54
C PRO A 429 40.32 -34.00 -28.93
N ALA A 430 40.53 -33.02 -28.04
CA ALA A 430 39.47 -32.32 -27.32
C ALA A 430 38.36 -31.85 -28.27
N PRO A 431 37.08 -32.18 -28.03
CA PRO A 431 36.00 -31.48 -28.69
C PRO A 431 36.05 -30.03 -28.21
N THR A 432 36.20 -29.10 -29.15
CA THR A 432 36.10 -27.67 -28.88
C THR A 432 34.86 -27.40 -28.04
N PRO A 433 34.95 -26.69 -26.89
CA PRO A 433 33.78 -26.40 -26.07
C PRO A 433 32.74 -25.70 -26.95
N THR A 434 31.60 -26.36 -27.17
CA THR A 434 30.49 -25.75 -27.88
C THR A 434 30.04 -24.53 -27.08
N LYS A 435 30.09 -23.37 -27.72
CA LYS A 435 29.66 -22.11 -27.11
C LYS A 435 28.19 -22.25 -26.68
N PRO A 436 27.80 -21.76 -25.49
CA PRO A 436 26.40 -21.77 -25.05
C PRO A 436 25.52 -20.98 -26.01
N THR A 437 24.22 -21.24 -25.97
CA THR A 437 23.22 -20.50 -26.72
C THR A 437 22.41 -19.60 -25.79
N LEU A 438 22.00 -18.43 -26.28
CA LEU A 438 21.18 -17.46 -25.55
C LEU A 438 19.72 -17.57 -25.98
N THR A 439 18.81 -17.48 -25.00
CA THR A 439 17.35 -17.36 -25.18
C THR A 439 16.81 -16.21 -24.33
N VAL A 440 15.71 -15.59 -24.74
CA VAL A 440 14.99 -14.56 -23.97
C VAL A 440 13.53 -14.99 -23.77
N SER A 441 12.95 -14.74 -22.60
CA SER A 441 11.55 -15.09 -22.28
C SER A 441 10.55 -14.02 -22.70
N ASP A 442 9.32 -14.42 -23.00
CA ASP A 442 8.19 -13.49 -23.10
C ASP A 442 7.74 -13.00 -21.72
N VAL A 443 7.08 -11.84 -21.67
CA VAL A 443 6.56 -11.23 -20.45
C VAL A 443 5.20 -10.59 -20.71
N SER A 444 4.28 -10.65 -19.74
CA SER A 444 3.01 -9.93 -19.80
C SER A 444 2.85 -9.06 -18.56
N VAL A 445 2.37 -7.84 -18.76
CA VAL A 445 2.21 -6.82 -17.74
C VAL A 445 0.91 -6.07 -17.98
N THR A 446 0.25 -5.64 -16.91
CA THR A 446 -0.92 -4.75 -17.01
C THR A 446 -0.41 -3.31 -17.05
N GLU A 447 -0.94 -2.53 -17.97
CA GLU A 447 -0.68 -1.11 -18.06
C GLU A 447 -1.04 -0.44 -16.71
N PRO A 448 -0.11 0.33 -16.10
CA PRO A 448 -0.38 0.99 -14.84
C PRO A 448 -1.49 2.04 -14.99
N THR A 449 -2.38 2.15 -14.00
CA THR A 449 -3.36 3.24 -13.96
C THR A 449 -2.83 4.45 -13.21
N GLY A 450 -2.95 5.62 -13.83
CA GLY A 450 -2.80 6.92 -13.17
C GLY A 450 -1.52 7.66 -13.54
N LYS A 451 -1.54 8.95 -13.22
CA LYS A 451 -0.42 9.90 -13.28
C LYS A 451 -0.12 10.31 -11.84
N THR A 452 1.14 10.53 -11.46
CA THR A 452 1.41 11.23 -10.19
C THR A 452 0.97 12.69 -10.35
N SER A 453 -0.30 12.97 -10.04
CA SER A 453 -0.82 14.32 -9.85
C SER A 453 -0.63 14.70 -8.38
N GLY A 454 -0.07 15.87 -8.13
CA GLY A 454 0.14 16.37 -6.78
C GLY A 454 1.10 17.55 -6.74
N ILE A 455 1.02 18.30 -5.65
CA ILE A 455 1.97 19.35 -5.31
C ILE A 455 3.16 18.68 -4.63
N ALA A 456 4.38 19.05 -5.00
CA ALA A 456 5.58 18.45 -4.42
C ALA A 456 5.62 18.66 -2.89
N PRO A 457 6.30 17.78 -2.13
CA PRO A 457 6.54 18.01 -0.71
C PRO A 457 7.25 19.35 -0.45
N GLY A 458 6.97 19.92 0.71
CA GLY A 458 7.45 21.22 1.15
C GLY A 458 6.34 22.27 1.25
N PHE A 459 6.65 23.34 1.97
CA PHE A 459 5.78 24.50 2.09
C PHE A 459 5.78 25.34 0.82
N LEU A 460 4.68 26.07 0.64
CA LEU A 460 4.45 26.92 -0.52
C LEU A 460 4.85 28.36 -0.23
N HIS A 461 5.07 29.12 -1.29
CA HIS A 461 5.26 30.56 -1.24
C HIS A 461 4.57 31.21 -2.45
N THR A 462 4.52 32.53 -2.47
CA THR A 462 3.94 33.29 -3.58
C THR A 462 5.00 34.10 -4.30
N GLU A 463 4.89 34.14 -5.62
CA GLU A 463 5.71 34.96 -6.50
C GLU A 463 4.80 35.50 -7.61
N GLY A 464 4.64 36.83 -7.66
CA GLY A 464 3.66 37.47 -8.55
C GLY A 464 2.24 36.93 -8.35
N GLY A 465 1.56 36.63 -9.44
CA GLY A 465 0.22 36.01 -9.47
C GLY A 465 0.20 34.50 -9.19
N GLN A 466 1.35 33.90 -8.84
CA GLN A 466 1.52 32.44 -8.75
C GLN A 466 1.76 31.93 -7.34
N ILE A 467 1.23 30.74 -7.05
CA ILE A 467 1.64 29.94 -5.88
C ILE A 467 2.74 28.99 -6.34
N MET A 468 3.84 28.97 -5.60
CA MET A 468 5.06 28.26 -5.95
C MET A 468 5.33 27.14 -4.94
N ASP A 469 5.72 25.97 -5.44
CA ASP A 469 6.25 24.90 -4.59
C ASP A 469 7.70 25.19 -4.14
N SER A 470 8.23 24.31 -3.29
CA SER A 470 9.59 24.43 -2.74
C SER A 470 10.70 24.38 -3.80
N SER A 471 10.40 23.90 -5.02
CA SER A 471 11.33 23.86 -6.16
C SER A 471 11.28 25.11 -7.03
N GLY A 472 10.36 26.04 -6.75
CA GLY A 472 10.11 27.23 -7.58
C GLY A 472 9.25 26.93 -8.81
N LYS A 473 8.41 25.89 -8.78
CA LYS A 473 7.43 25.61 -9.84
C LYS A 473 6.06 26.16 -9.44
N ALA A 474 5.39 26.82 -10.39
CA ALA A 474 4.01 27.25 -10.19
C ALA A 474 3.07 26.04 -10.05
N VAL A 475 2.24 26.09 -9.01
CA VAL A 475 1.26 25.06 -8.64
C VAL A 475 -0.12 25.69 -8.47
N LYS A 476 -1.16 24.88 -8.66
CA LYS A 476 -2.55 25.28 -8.50
C LYS A 476 -3.19 24.41 -7.42
N LEU A 477 -3.80 25.05 -6.43
CA LEU A 477 -4.63 24.34 -5.45
C LEU A 477 -5.98 24.07 -6.12
N THR A 478 -6.36 22.81 -6.25
CA THR A 478 -7.65 22.39 -6.82
C THR A 478 -8.28 21.39 -5.89
N GLY A 479 -9.20 21.87 -5.05
CA GLY A 479 -9.65 21.15 -3.87
C GLY A 479 -11.15 21.18 -3.61
N VAL A 480 -11.52 20.70 -2.44
CA VAL A 480 -12.89 20.69 -1.92
C VAL A 480 -12.95 21.22 -0.49
N ASN A 481 -14.06 21.84 -0.12
CA ASN A 481 -14.38 22.19 1.25
C ASN A 481 -15.01 20.98 1.97
N TRP A 482 -14.45 20.55 3.10
CA TRP A 482 -15.01 19.46 3.91
C TRP A 482 -15.49 19.98 5.27
N PHE A 483 -16.68 20.57 5.26
CA PHE A 483 -17.28 21.27 6.40
C PHE A 483 -17.97 20.34 7.40
N GLY A 484 -18.27 20.89 8.57
CA GLY A 484 -19.01 20.28 9.69
C GLY A 484 -18.40 20.58 11.06
N SER A 485 -17.11 20.90 11.11
CA SER A 485 -16.36 21.10 12.36
C SER A 485 -16.51 22.50 12.93
N GLU A 486 -16.82 23.47 12.09
CA GLU A 486 -17.27 24.80 12.45
C GLU A 486 -18.64 24.80 13.13
N GLY A 487 -19.47 23.81 12.81
CA GLY A 487 -20.84 23.69 13.29
C GLY A 487 -20.99 22.85 14.55
N TYR A 488 -22.24 22.49 14.82
CA TYR A 488 -22.63 21.78 16.05
C TYR A 488 -22.03 20.38 16.21
N ALA A 489 -21.54 19.79 15.11
CA ALA A 489 -20.96 18.45 15.12
C ALA A 489 -19.52 18.44 15.63
N PHE A 490 -18.79 19.55 15.47
CA PHE A 490 -17.35 19.64 15.76
C PHE A 490 -16.52 18.53 15.09
N ALA A 491 -16.99 18.04 13.95
CA ALA A 491 -16.30 17.09 13.08
C ALA A 491 -16.81 17.25 11.64
N PRO A 492 -15.99 16.91 10.63
CA PRO A 492 -16.43 16.96 9.24
C PRO A 492 -17.63 16.04 9.01
N GLN A 493 -18.57 16.47 8.16
CA GLN A 493 -19.74 15.65 7.86
C GLN A 493 -19.34 14.37 7.12
N GLY A 494 -20.12 13.30 7.32
CA GLY A 494 -19.94 12.03 6.61
C GLY A 494 -19.23 10.94 7.40
N LEU A 495 -18.63 11.26 8.55
CA LEU A 495 -17.96 10.26 9.40
C LEU A 495 -18.91 9.21 10.03
N TRP A 496 -20.23 9.38 9.88
CA TRP A 496 -21.21 8.33 10.16
C TRP A 496 -21.45 7.39 8.97
N MET A 497 -21.19 7.86 7.75
CA MET A 497 -21.38 7.11 6.50
C MET A 497 -20.16 6.26 6.16
N ASP A 498 -18.96 6.83 6.27
CA ASP A 498 -17.72 6.14 5.93
C ASP A 498 -16.55 6.60 6.82
N SER A 499 -15.40 5.96 6.64
CA SER A 499 -14.14 6.35 7.25
C SER A 499 -13.59 7.64 6.65
N TYR A 500 -12.91 8.45 7.46
CA TYR A 500 -12.27 9.68 6.96
C TYR A 500 -11.23 9.37 5.87
N GLN A 501 -10.51 8.24 5.98
CA GLN A 501 -9.56 7.79 4.98
C GLN A 501 -10.23 7.48 3.64
N SER A 502 -11.41 6.85 3.64
CA SER A 502 -12.17 6.55 2.43
C SER A 502 -12.60 7.84 1.72
N HIS A 503 -13.13 8.82 2.46
CA HIS A 503 -13.49 10.12 1.88
C HIS A 503 -12.28 10.80 1.22
N MET A 504 -11.14 10.85 1.91
CA MET A 504 -9.94 11.51 1.41
C MET A 504 -9.32 10.78 0.20
N ASN A 505 -9.33 9.44 0.20
CA ASN A 505 -8.89 8.65 -0.95
C ASN A 505 -9.78 8.95 -2.17
N GLN A 506 -11.10 9.00 -2.00
CA GLN A 506 -12.01 9.35 -3.10
C GLN A 506 -11.78 10.79 -3.62
N MET A 507 -11.52 11.75 -2.74
CA MET A 507 -11.15 13.12 -3.16
C MET A 507 -9.88 13.09 -4.02
N LYS A 508 -8.84 12.37 -3.56
CA LYS A 508 -7.57 12.22 -4.27
C LYS A 508 -7.74 11.51 -5.61
N ASP A 509 -8.52 10.43 -5.66
CA ASP A 509 -8.76 9.64 -6.87
C ASP A 509 -9.53 10.45 -7.94
N LEU A 510 -10.36 11.41 -7.51
CA LEU A 510 -10.99 12.40 -8.38
C LEU A 510 -10.05 13.54 -8.81
N GLY A 511 -8.78 13.52 -8.39
CA GLY A 511 -7.76 14.49 -8.78
C GLY A 511 -7.72 15.76 -7.91
N PHE A 512 -8.48 15.83 -6.82
CA PHE A 512 -8.33 16.93 -5.86
C PHE A 512 -7.01 16.81 -5.10
N ASN A 513 -6.31 17.93 -4.94
CA ASN A 513 -5.01 17.96 -4.25
C ASN A 513 -5.05 18.70 -2.91
N THR A 514 -6.14 19.39 -2.59
CA THR A 514 -6.27 20.25 -1.40
C THR A 514 -7.64 20.07 -0.73
N ILE A 515 -7.69 20.13 0.59
CA ILE A 515 -8.92 20.19 1.39
C ILE A 515 -8.90 21.50 2.17
N ARG A 516 -9.92 22.34 2.00
CA ARG A 516 -10.21 23.45 2.94
C ARG A 516 -11.05 22.88 4.08
N LEU A 517 -10.56 23.02 5.30
CA LEU A 517 -11.15 22.46 6.52
C LEU A 517 -11.70 23.59 7.42
N PRO A 518 -12.99 23.91 7.29
CA PRO A 518 -13.70 24.80 8.19
C PRO A 518 -13.66 24.35 9.64
N TYR A 519 -13.35 25.27 10.55
CA TYR A 519 -13.47 25.09 12.00
C TYR A 519 -14.07 26.32 12.67
N SER A 520 -14.40 26.21 13.96
CA SER A 520 -14.80 27.34 14.79
C SER A 520 -13.96 27.48 16.05
N ASP A 521 -13.82 28.69 16.61
CA ASP A 521 -13.16 28.85 17.91
C ASP A 521 -13.83 27.98 18.99
N ALA A 522 -15.16 27.84 18.93
CA ALA A 522 -15.94 26.95 19.80
C ALA A 522 -15.57 25.46 19.68
N MET A 523 -15.04 25.02 18.53
CA MET A 523 -14.48 23.68 18.36
C MET A 523 -13.19 23.49 19.17
N LEU A 524 -12.43 24.56 19.37
CA LEU A 524 -11.12 24.56 20.02
C LEU A 524 -11.20 24.80 21.54
N ASP A 525 -12.39 25.05 22.07
CA ASP A 525 -12.62 25.09 23.51
C ASP A 525 -12.17 23.78 24.18
N ASN A 526 -11.55 23.91 25.35
CA ASN A 526 -10.86 22.80 26.00
C ASN A 526 -11.77 21.58 26.21
N GLY A 527 -11.39 20.44 25.60
CA GLY A 527 -12.10 19.17 25.73
C GLY A 527 -13.35 19.04 24.87
N ARG A 528 -13.54 19.88 23.85
CA ARG A 528 -14.66 19.75 22.90
C ARG A 528 -14.59 18.39 22.18
N MET A 529 -15.73 17.70 22.18
CA MET A 529 -15.87 16.36 21.60
C MET A 529 -16.72 16.41 20.34
N PRO A 530 -16.37 15.63 19.30
CA PRO A 530 -17.15 15.53 18.09
C PRO A 530 -18.43 14.71 18.32
N THR A 531 -19.45 14.97 17.52
CA THR A 531 -20.64 14.14 17.38
C THR A 531 -20.84 13.71 15.93
N GLY A 532 -21.71 12.74 15.69
CA GLY A 532 -21.97 12.25 14.33
C GLY A 532 -20.87 11.32 13.77
N ILE A 533 -20.05 10.68 14.62
CA ILE A 533 -19.05 9.71 14.14
C ILE A 533 -19.56 8.28 14.38
N ASP A 534 -19.52 7.45 13.36
CA ASP A 534 -19.66 6.00 13.50
C ASP A 534 -18.29 5.36 13.78
N TYR A 535 -18.03 5.06 15.05
CA TYR A 535 -16.78 4.45 15.50
C TYR A 535 -16.59 2.99 15.08
N SER A 536 -17.57 2.35 14.43
CA SER A 536 -17.33 1.06 13.76
C SER A 536 -16.55 1.24 12.45
N LYS A 537 -16.75 2.38 11.77
CA LYS A 537 -16.04 2.79 10.55
C LYS A 537 -14.78 3.61 10.85
N ASN A 538 -14.82 4.37 11.94
CA ASN A 538 -13.73 5.24 12.41
C ASN A 538 -13.24 4.83 13.82
N PRO A 539 -12.74 3.60 14.03
CA PRO A 539 -12.43 3.09 15.36
C PRO A 539 -11.32 3.85 16.09
N ASP A 540 -10.37 4.42 15.35
CA ASP A 540 -9.23 5.19 15.87
C ASP A 540 -9.59 6.62 16.29
N LEU A 541 -10.77 7.12 15.89
CA LEU A 541 -11.33 8.39 16.37
C LEU A 541 -12.04 8.26 17.73
N ARG A 542 -12.21 7.05 18.25
CA ARG A 542 -12.96 6.83 19.50
C ARG A 542 -12.27 7.50 20.70
N GLY A 543 -13.00 8.40 21.35
CA GLY A 543 -12.52 9.11 22.54
C GLY A 543 -11.54 10.25 22.23
N LYS A 544 -11.43 10.65 20.96
CA LYS A 544 -10.64 11.81 20.53
C LYS A 544 -11.48 13.08 20.62
N THR A 545 -10.87 14.16 21.08
CA THR A 545 -11.44 15.52 20.99
C THR A 545 -11.51 15.95 19.51
N SER A 546 -12.27 17.00 19.23
CA SER A 546 -12.43 17.52 17.87
C SER A 546 -11.09 17.95 17.25
N LEU A 547 -10.21 18.57 18.04
CA LEU A 547 -8.86 18.91 17.58
C LEU A 547 -8.00 17.66 17.31
N GLU A 548 -8.12 16.61 18.12
CA GLU A 548 -7.43 15.35 17.84
C GLU A 548 -8.00 14.60 16.61
N VAL A 549 -9.27 14.83 16.25
CA VAL A 549 -9.82 14.37 14.97
C VAL A 549 -9.17 15.11 13.80
N PHE A 550 -8.95 16.42 13.92
CA PHE A 550 -8.19 17.19 12.94
C PHE A 550 -6.77 16.65 12.77
N ASP A 551 -6.08 16.31 13.86
CA ASP A 551 -4.75 15.68 13.77
C ASP A 551 -4.78 14.42 12.92
N LYS A 552 -5.78 13.55 13.11
CA LYS A 552 -5.90 12.29 12.36
C LYS A 552 -6.15 12.51 10.87
N ILE A 553 -6.94 13.51 10.53
CA ILE A 553 -7.22 13.90 9.14
C ILE A 553 -5.95 14.49 8.51
N ILE A 554 -5.27 15.40 9.20
CA ILE A 554 -4.04 16.05 8.71
C ILE A 554 -2.90 15.05 8.56
N ASP A 555 -2.69 14.15 9.53
CA ASP A 555 -1.70 13.07 9.45
C ASP A 555 -1.95 12.17 8.22
N TYR A 556 -3.22 11.92 7.90
CA TYR A 556 -3.56 11.11 6.73
C TYR A 556 -3.42 11.90 5.43
N ALA A 557 -3.73 13.21 5.42
CA ALA A 557 -3.50 14.09 4.28
C ALA A 557 -2.02 14.09 3.90
N ASP A 558 -1.13 14.25 4.89
CA ASP A 558 0.32 14.13 4.73
C ASP A 558 0.71 12.78 4.10
N LYS A 559 0.23 11.68 4.68
CA LYS A 559 0.49 10.32 4.19
C LYS A 559 0.09 10.12 2.73
N ILE A 560 -1.00 10.73 2.27
CA ILE A 560 -1.49 10.56 0.89
C ILE A 560 -1.09 11.71 -0.04
N GLY A 561 -0.30 12.68 0.43
CA GLY A 561 0.16 13.82 -0.37
C GLY A 561 -0.93 14.83 -0.72
N MET A 562 -1.99 14.93 0.08
CA MET A 562 -2.98 16.00 -0.01
C MET A 562 -2.60 17.17 0.89
N LYS A 563 -2.92 18.39 0.46
CA LYS A 563 -2.70 19.61 1.23
C LYS A 563 -3.96 20.04 1.98
N ILE A 564 -3.79 20.75 3.08
CA ILE A 564 -4.83 21.24 3.99
C ILE A 564 -4.70 22.76 4.11
N ILE A 565 -5.82 23.45 3.92
CA ILE A 565 -6.02 24.83 4.34
C ILE A 565 -6.92 24.78 5.58
N LEU A 566 -6.44 25.32 6.69
CA LEU A 566 -7.31 25.53 7.86
C LEU A 566 -8.09 26.81 7.66
N ASP A 567 -9.40 26.77 7.88
CA ASP A 567 -10.30 27.90 7.69
C ASP A 567 -11.01 28.25 9.00
N HIS A 568 -10.75 29.46 9.51
CA HIS A 568 -11.53 30.00 10.61
C HIS A 568 -12.90 30.46 10.12
N HIS A 569 -13.81 29.50 10.08
CA HIS A 569 -15.10 29.66 9.47
C HIS A 569 -16.08 30.44 10.36
N ARG A 570 -15.99 30.23 11.68
CA ARG A 570 -16.85 30.88 12.66
C ARG A 570 -16.14 31.09 13.99
N SER A 571 -16.59 32.06 14.76
CA SER A 571 -16.18 32.17 16.16
C SER A 571 -16.97 31.19 17.05
N GLY A 572 -18.31 31.26 17.00
CA GLY A 572 -19.19 30.31 17.69
C GLY A 572 -19.56 29.11 16.82
N ASP A 573 -20.13 28.06 17.42
CA ASP A 573 -20.73 26.96 16.65
C ASP A 573 -22.02 27.39 15.97
N GLY A 574 -22.26 26.91 14.74
CA GLY A 574 -23.51 27.18 14.03
C GLY A 574 -23.49 26.76 12.56
N ALA A 575 -24.29 27.43 11.73
CA ALA A 575 -24.38 27.20 10.29
C ALA A 575 -24.19 28.51 9.52
N SER A 576 -23.46 28.49 8.41
CA SER A 576 -23.01 29.67 7.64
C SER A 576 -21.92 30.49 8.36
N ALA A 577 -21.59 31.68 7.87
CA ALA A 577 -20.61 32.60 8.44
C ALA A 577 -21.09 33.20 9.78
N ASN A 578 -20.20 33.94 10.46
CA ASN A 578 -20.56 34.69 11.67
C ASN A 578 -21.70 35.68 11.37
N GLU A 579 -22.77 35.65 12.15
CA GLU A 579 -23.99 36.43 11.85
C GLU A 579 -23.80 37.95 11.91
N ASN A 580 -22.74 38.41 12.58
CA ASN A 580 -22.41 39.83 12.68
C ASN A 580 -21.44 40.31 11.58
N GLY A 581 -21.02 39.44 10.66
CA GLY A 581 -20.10 39.75 9.57
C GLY A 581 -18.65 40.06 9.96
N LEU A 582 -18.29 39.88 11.23
CA LEU A 582 -16.96 40.21 11.76
C LEU A 582 -16.27 38.96 12.31
N TRP A 583 -14.93 39.00 12.36
CA TRP A 583 -14.05 37.94 12.87
C TRP A 583 -14.05 37.79 14.40
N TYR A 584 -14.93 38.50 15.09
CA TYR A 584 -15.04 38.46 16.54
C TYR A 584 -16.47 38.63 17.02
N THR A 585 -16.74 38.09 18.19
CA THR A 585 -17.98 38.28 18.94
C THR A 585 -17.65 38.70 20.38
N SER A 586 -18.68 38.98 21.19
CA SER A 586 -18.46 39.23 22.63
C SER A 586 -17.94 38.00 23.37
N GLN A 587 -18.32 36.79 22.94
CA GLN A 587 -17.89 35.54 23.54
C GLN A 587 -16.48 35.15 23.06
N TYR A 588 -16.19 35.39 21.79
CA TYR A 588 -14.91 35.10 21.14
C TYR A 588 -14.32 36.39 20.59
N PRO A 589 -13.61 37.18 21.41
CA PRO A 589 -12.95 38.40 20.96
C PRO A 589 -11.78 38.08 20.00
N GLU A 590 -11.35 39.05 19.20
CA GLU A 590 -10.20 38.91 18.28
C GLU A 590 -8.96 38.32 18.97
N SER A 591 -8.72 38.67 20.24
CA SER A 591 -7.61 38.11 21.02
C SER A 591 -7.68 36.59 21.18
N LYS A 592 -8.88 36.02 21.29
CA LYS A 592 -9.08 34.57 21.43
C LYS A 592 -8.86 33.86 20.09
N MET A 593 -9.36 34.43 19.00
CA MET A 593 -9.08 33.98 17.64
C MET A 593 -7.56 33.97 17.36
N ILE A 594 -6.85 35.05 17.71
CA ILE A 594 -5.38 35.13 17.58
C ILE A 594 -4.67 34.06 18.43
N GLU A 595 -5.12 33.84 19.68
CA GLU A 595 -4.60 32.78 20.54
C GLU A 595 -4.75 31.41 19.89
N ASN A 596 -5.94 31.11 19.36
CA ASN A 596 -6.26 29.85 18.71
C ASN A 596 -5.47 29.66 17.41
N TRP A 597 -5.35 30.70 16.58
CA TRP A 597 -4.51 30.68 15.38
C TRP A 597 -3.05 30.38 15.69
N LYS A 598 -2.48 31.02 16.72
CA LYS A 598 -1.11 30.73 17.17
C LYS A 598 -0.98 29.30 17.69
N MET A 599 -1.99 28.77 18.38
CA MET A 599 -2.01 27.39 18.85
C MET A 599 -2.00 26.41 17.67
N LEU A 600 -2.84 26.60 16.66
CA LEU A 600 -2.88 25.74 15.47
C LEU A 600 -1.58 25.84 14.67
N ALA A 601 -1.07 27.06 14.48
CA ALA A 601 0.19 27.31 13.79
C ALA A 601 1.39 26.63 14.47
N GLU A 602 1.43 26.60 15.81
CA GLU A 602 2.45 25.87 16.57
C GLU A 602 2.22 24.35 16.49
N ARG A 603 0.96 23.91 16.63
CA ARG A 603 0.59 22.49 16.63
C ARG A 603 1.01 21.77 15.35
N TYR A 604 0.82 22.42 14.20
CA TYR A 604 1.10 21.84 12.89
C TYR A 604 2.38 22.40 12.25
N LYS A 605 3.22 23.08 13.04
CA LYS A 605 4.49 23.62 12.57
C LYS A 605 5.40 22.51 12.05
N GLY A 606 5.92 22.68 10.84
CA GLY A 606 6.80 21.71 10.19
C GLY A 606 6.08 20.54 9.52
N ASN A 607 4.75 20.45 9.60
CA ASN A 607 3.95 19.54 8.79
C ASN A 607 3.48 20.27 7.52
N ASP A 608 4.08 19.96 6.39
CA ASP A 608 3.81 20.63 5.11
C ASP A 608 2.53 20.13 4.41
N ALA A 609 1.79 19.20 5.02
CA ALA A 609 0.40 18.96 4.63
C ALA A 609 -0.47 20.18 4.95
N VAL A 610 -0.23 20.87 6.08
CA VAL A 610 -0.95 22.13 6.38
C VAL A 610 -0.19 23.29 5.75
N ILE A 611 -0.73 23.82 4.64
CA ILE A 611 -0.03 24.78 3.79
C ILE A 611 -0.42 26.23 4.06
N GLY A 612 -1.54 26.48 4.74
CA GLY A 612 -2.02 27.84 4.95
C GLY A 612 -3.16 27.99 5.93
N ALA A 613 -3.39 29.25 6.29
CA ALA A 613 -4.47 29.72 7.14
C ALA A 613 -5.36 30.67 6.36
N ASP A 614 -6.61 30.27 6.15
CA ASP A 614 -7.70 31.15 5.71
C ASP A 614 -8.24 31.89 6.92
N LEU A 615 -7.88 33.18 6.99
CA LEU A 615 -7.85 33.91 8.26
C LEU A 615 -9.24 34.07 8.87
N HIS A 616 -10.26 34.32 8.07
CA HIS A 616 -11.65 34.32 8.50
C HIS A 616 -12.60 34.23 7.30
N ASN A 617 -13.55 33.31 7.41
CA ASN A 617 -14.59 33.11 6.41
C ASN A 617 -15.59 34.27 6.32
N GLU A 618 -15.80 34.73 5.09
CA GLU A 618 -16.85 35.62 4.64
C GLU A 618 -17.08 36.88 5.51
N PRO A 619 -16.07 37.75 5.72
CA PRO A 619 -16.33 39.08 6.24
C PRO A 619 -17.41 39.78 5.40
N HIS A 620 -18.44 40.29 6.06
CA HIS A 620 -19.58 40.95 5.40
C HIS A 620 -20.11 42.08 6.26
N ASN A 621 -21.10 42.85 5.78
CA ASN A 621 -21.53 44.06 6.46
C ASN A 621 -21.82 43.79 7.95
N PRO A 622 -21.18 44.53 8.89
CA PRO A 622 -20.58 45.85 8.72
C PRO A 622 -19.04 45.87 8.57
N ALA A 623 -18.40 44.77 8.15
CA ALA A 623 -16.97 44.73 7.83
C ALA A 623 -16.60 45.77 6.76
N THR A 624 -15.44 46.41 6.92
CA THR A 624 -14.91 47.42 6.01
C THR A 624 -13.49 47.07 5.58
N TRP A 625 -12.95 47.82 4.62
CA TRP A 625 -11.59 47.61 4.10
C TRP A 625 -10.81 48.93 4.05
N GLY A 626 -9.74 49.03 4.83
CA GLY A 626 -8.75 50.10 4.78
C GLY A 626 -9.18 51.43 5.41
N ASP A 627 -10.29 51.50 6.15
CA ASP A 627 -10.77 52.73 6.78
C ASP A 627 -10.15 53.03 8.17
N GLY A 628 -9.40 52.08 8.74
CA GLY A 628 -8.76 52.20 10.06
C GLY A 628 -9.69 51.99 11.26
N GLY A 629 -10.96 51.67 11.02
CA GLY A 629 -11.96 51.46 12.06
C GLY A 629 -11.86 50.09 12.75
N PRO A 630 -12.69 49.85 13.78
CA PRO A 630 -12.76 48.56 14.48
C PRO A 630 -13.33 47.41 13.62
N ASN A 631 -13.92 47.73 12.46
CA ASN A 631 -14.47 46.78 11.50
C ASN A 631 -13.57 46.58 10.27
N ASP A 632 -12.39 47.22 10.25
CA ASP A 632 -11.46 47.16 9.13
C ASP A 632 -10.81 45.77 9.05
N TRP A 633 -11.33 44.95 8.14
CA TRP A 633 -10.88 43.58 7.94
C TRP A 633 -9.43 43.53 7.45
N ALA A 634 -9.05 44.39 6.51
CA ALA A 634 -7.69 44.37 5.95
C ALA A 634 -6.63 44.56 7.04
N ARG A 635 -6.89 45.47 7.99
CA ARG A 635 -6.01 45.68 9.14
C ARG A 635 -6.08 44.56 10.17
N ALA A 636 -7.22 43.90 10.31
CA ALA A 636 -7.36 42.74 11.19
C ALA A 636 -6.61 41.54 10.63
N ALA A 637 -6.72 41.28 9.33
CA ALA A 637 -5.95 40.28 8.61
C ALA A 637 -4.45 40.47 8.85
N GLU A 638 -3.91 41.69 8.74
CA GLU A 638 -2.52 41.97 9.08
C GLU A 638 -2.18 41.61 10.54
N ARG A 639 -3.02 41.97 11.51
CA ARG A 639 -2.77 41.65 12.93
C ARG A 639 -2.77 40.14 13.17
N ILE A 640 -3.74 39.43 12.60
CA ILE A 640 -3.93 37.98 12.77
C ILE A 640 -2.82 37.22 12.05
N GLY A 641 -2.58 37.51 10.77
CA GLY A 641 -1.55 36.87 9.95
C GLY A 641 -0.14 37.10 10.50
N ASN A 642 0.18 38.32 10.97
CA ASN A 642 1.46 38.59 11.62
C ASN A 642 1.60 37.86 12.98
N ALA A 643 0.49 37.63 13.69
CA ALA A 643 0.52 36.81 14.89
C ALA A 643 0.80 35.33 14.57
N ILE A 644 0.26 34.80 13.46
CA ILE A 644 0.60 33.47 12.94
C ILE A 644 2.09 33.42 12.57
N GLN A 645 2.60 34.39 11.80
CA GLN A 645 4.02 34.45 11.40
C GLN A 645 4.99 34.54 12.58
N SER A 646 4.55 35.05 13.74
CA SER A 646 5.37 35.02 14.96
C SER A 646 5.66 33.60 15.48
N VAL A 647 4.89 32.62 15.00
CA VAL A 647 4.95 31.20 15.38
C VAL A 647 5.40 30.34 14.21
N ASN A 648 4.73 30.47 13.07
CA ASN A 648 4.97 29.69 11.86
C ASN A 648 5.00 30.63 10.64
N LYS A 649 6.16 30.73 9.99
CA LYS A 649 6.39 31.60 8.83
C LYS A 649 6.18 30.89 7.50
N ASP A 650 6.01 29.58 7.54
CA ASP A 650 6.00 28.76 6.34
C ASP A 650 4.63 28.75 5.65
N TRP A 651 3.56 29.01 6.41
CA TRP A 651 2.18 29.02 5.91
C TRP A 651 1.87 30.18 4.98
N LEU A 652 1.11 29.88 3.92
CA LEU A 652 0.35 30.87 3.19
C LEU A 652 -0.70 31.52 4.11
N LEU A 653 -0.90 32.82 3.95
CA LEU A 653 -1.89 33.60 4.67
C LEU A 653 -2.95 34.04 3.67
N ILE A 654 -4.11 33.42 3.78
CA ILE A 654 -5.22 33.56 2.84
C ILE A 654 -6.19 34.60 3.40
N VAL A 655 -6.44 35.65 2.62
CA VAL A 655 -7.24 36.81 3.04
C VAL A 655 -8.43 36.96 2.11
N GLU A 656 -9.61 36.63 2.62
CA GLU A 656 -10.87 36.87 1.93
C GLU A 656 -11.20 38.36 1.77
N GLY A 657 -12.11 38.68 0.86
CA GLY A 657 -12.71 40.01 0.68
C GLY A 657 -13.72 40.40 1.76
N ILE A 658 -14.42 41.51 1.53
CA ILE A 658 -15.63 41.89 2.29
C ILE A 658 -16.89 41.74 1.43
N GLU A 659 -18.06 42.20 1.89
CA GLU A 659 -19.29 42.23 1.08
C GLU A 659 -19.39 43.52 0.24
N THR A 660 -19.26 44.69 0.87
CA THR A 660 -19.56 45.99 0.25
C THR A 660 -18.39 46.96 0.37
N TYR A 661 -17.95 47.52 -0.77
CA TYR A 661 -16.97 48.59 -0.82
C TYR A 661 -17.49 49.76 -1.65
N GLN A 662 -17.52 50.98 -1.08
CA GLN A 662 -18.02 52.19 -1.77
C GLN A 662 -19.39 52.01 -2.46
N ASN A 663 -20.34 51.38 -1.75
CA ASN A 663 -21.68 51.00 -2.24
C ASN A 663 -21.71 49.98 -3.38
N GLN A 664 -20.57 49.40 -3.76
CA GLN A 664 -20.52 48.25 -4.64
C GLN A 664 -20.50 47.00 -3.80
N TRP A 665 -21.57 46.22 -3.88
CA TRP A 665 -21.71 44.95 -3.18
C TRP A 665 -21.32 43.79 -4.10
N TYR A 666 -20.86 42.71 -3.49
CA TYR A 666 -20.58 41.43 -4.11
C TYR A 666 -20.89 40.31 -3.11
N TRP A 667 -20.49 39.08 -3.40
CA TRP A 667 -20.59 37.98 -2.43
C TRP A 667 -19.83 38.32 -1.14
N TRP A 668 -20.32 37.78 -0.01
CA TRP A 668 -19.60 37.83 1.24
C TRP A 668 -18.22 37.18 1.05
N GLY A 669 -17.16 37.77 1.63
CA GLY A 669 -15.79 37.30 1.36
C GLY A 669 -15.28 37.52 -0.08
N GLY A 670 -16.07 38.07 -1.00
CA GLY A 670 -15.71 38.14 -2.42
C GLY A 670 -15.24 39.52 -2.92
N ASN A 671 -15.44 40.59 -2.15
CA ASN A 671 -15.18 41.95 -2.60
C ASN A 671 -13.78 42.43 -2.19
N LEU A 672 -12.86 42.47 -3.16
CA LEU A 672 -11.48 42.95 -2.98
C LEU A 672 -11.25 44.38 -3.49
N LEU A 673 -12.30 45.14 -3.85
CA LEU A 673 -12.14 46.48 -4.43
C LEU A 673 -11.41 47.48 -3.51
N GLY A 674 -11.41 47.24 -2.21
CA GLY A 674 -10.71 48.06 -1.22
C GLY A 674 -9.19 47.93 -1.26
N GLU A 675 -8.67 46.83 -1.81
CA GLU A 675 -7.24 46.51 -1.86
C GLU A 675 -6.42 47.63 -2.48
N LYS A 676 -6.90 48.20 -3.60
CA LYS A 676 -6.27 49.32 -4.30
C LYS A 676 -5.97 50.53 -3.41
N ASN A 677 -6.74 50.72 -2.34
CA ASN A 677 -6.55 51.81 -1.38
C ASN A 677 -5.79 51.36 -0.13
N TYR A 678 -5.85 50.07 0.22
CA TYR A 678 -5.11 49.49 1.32
C TYR A 678 -4.75 48.03 1.03
N GLU A 679 -3.51 47.82 0.58
CA GLU A 679 -2.89 46.53 0.37
C GLU A 679 -2.54 45.90 1.73
N VAL A 680 -2.92 44.64 1.94
CA VAL A 680 -2.56 43.88 3.15
C VAL A 680 -1.09 43.49 3.09
N LYS A 681 -0.32 43.82 4.14
CA LYS A 681 1.12 43.50 4.21
C LYS A 681 1.46 42.70 5.45
N PHE A 682 2.02 41.53 5.23
CA PHE A 682 2.59 40.71 6.28
C PHE A 682 4.08 40.99 6.48
N ASN A 683 4.58 40.67 7.68
CA ASN A 683 5.98 40.87 8.04
C ASN A 683 6.91 39.99 7.22
N GLU A 684 6.50 38.75 6.94
CA GLU A 684 7.20 37.87 6.01
C GLU A 684 6.56 37.94 4.61
N PRO A 685 7.34 38.32 3.58
CA PRO A 685 6.86 38.44 2.20
C PRO A 685 6.64 37.08 1.55
N GLY A 686 5.96 37.06 0.39
CA GLY A 686 5.77 35.84 -0.40
C GLY A 686 4.84 34.82 0.25
N LYS A 687 3.88 35.28 1.06
CA LYS A 687 2.91 34.43 1.78
C LYS A 687 1.45 34.83 1.58
N LEU A 688 1.18 36.04 1.10
CA LEU A 688 -0.18 36.51 0.87
C LEU A 688 -0.81 35.81 -0.33
N VAL A 689 -2.02 35.28 -0.12
CA VAL A 689 -2.96 34.86 -1.17
C VAL A 689 -4.27 35.57 -0.89
N TYR A 690 -4.82 36.30 -1.87
CA TYR A 690 -6.18 36.80 -1.72
C TYR A 690 -7.18 35.70 -2.05
N SER A 691 -8.29 35.66 -1.32
CA SER A 691 -9.37 34.73 -1.59
C SER A 691 -10.68 35.46 -1.87
N VAL A 692 -11.51 34.83 -2.70
CA VAL A 692 -12.86 35.30 -3.02
C VAL A 692 -13.83 34.15 -3.01
N HIS A 693 -15.05 34.43 -2.59
CA HIS A 693 -16.18 33.53 -2.80
C HIS A 693 -17.01 34.01 -3.99
N ASP A 694 -17.39 33.08 -4.87
CA ASP A 694 -18.26 33.37 -6.02
C ASP A 694 -19.30 32.27 -6.17
N TYR A 695 -20.57 32.62 -6.02
CA TYR A 695 -21.67 31.67 -6.09
C TYR A 695 -22.51 31.81 -7.35
N GLY A 696 -23.22 30.72 -7.68
CA GLY A 696 -24.09 30.64 -8.84
C GLY A 696 -25.44 31.35 -8.66
N PRO A 697 -26.17 31.57 -9.77
CA PRO A 697 -27.45 32.28 -9.79
C PRO A 697 -28.58 31.61 -8.99
N SER A 698 -28.50 30.30 -8.74
CA SER A 698 -29.47 29.58 -7.88
C SER A 698 -29.39 29.97 -6.41
N LEU A 699 -28.23 30.39 -5.92
CA LEU A 699 -28.06 30.83 -4.54
C LEU A 699 -28.63 32.23 -4.35
N TYR A 700 -28.25 33.18 -5.22
CA TYR A 700 -28.84 34.51 -5.25
C TYR A 700 -28.82 35.10 -6.66
N MET A 701 -30.00 35.49 -7.17
CA MET A 701 -30.17 36.02 -8.53
C MET A 701 -29.77 37.50 -8.63
N MET A 702 -28.47 37.73 -8.77
CA MET A 702 -27.84 39.04 -8.96
C MET A 702 -28.14 39.65 -10.34
N ASP A 703 -27.96 40.96 -10.47
CA ASP A 703 -28.30 41.68 -11.70
C ASP A 703 -27.40 41.29 -12.90
N TRP A 704 -26.14 40.91 -12.65
CA TRP A 704 -25.26 40.43 -13.72
C TRP A 704 -25.67 39.06 -14.27
N PHE A 705 -26.41 38.24 -13.53
CA PHE A 705 -26.98 37.00 -14.06
C PHE A 705 -28.21 37.24 -14.94
N LYS A 706 -28.85 38.42 -14.82
CA LYS A 706 -30.01 38.83 -15.62
C LYS A 706 -29.63 39.54 -16.93
N ALA A 707 -28.33 39.77 -17.16
CA ALA A 707 -27.86 40.44 -18.36
C ALA A 707 -28.16 39.62 -19.62
N ASN A 708 -28.60 40.28 -20.69
CA ASN A 708 -28.97 39.61 -21.95
C ASN A 708 -27.82 38.82 -22.60
N ASN A 709 -26.56 39.15 -22.27
CA ASN A 709 -25.37 38.49 -22.78
C ASN A 709 -24.73 37.52 -21.77
N PHE A 710 -25.43 37.15 -20.69
CA PHE A 710 -24.98 36.08 -19.79
C PHE A 710 -24.85 34.73 -20.53
N PRO A 711 -23.79 33.92 -20.27
CA PRO A 711 -22.71 34.10 -19.29
C PRO A 711 -21.49 34.89 -19.79
N ASN A 712 -21.51 35.45 -21.00
CA ASN A 712 -20.36 36.10 -21.61
C ASN A 712 -20.01 37.47 -20.99
N ASN A 713 -20.87 38.04 -20.15
CA ASN A 713 -20.55 39.23 -19.36
C ASN A 713 -19.71 38.92 -18.11
N MET A 714 -19.65 37.65 -17.69
CA MET A 714 -19.04 37.28 -16.40
C MET A 714 -17.53 37.56 -16.31
N PRO A 715 -16.70 37.32 -17.35
CA PRO A 715 -15.27 37.65 -17.26
C PRO A 715 -14.99 39.09 -16.86
N ALA A 716 -15.68 40.07 -17.48
CA ALA A 716 -15.52 41.47 -17.11
C ALA A 716 -15.97 41.77 -15.66
N LYS A 717 -16.96 41.02 -15.14
CA LYS A 717 -17.37 41.13 -13.73
C LYS A 717 -16.32 40.54 -12.81
N TRP A 718 -15.74 39.39 -13.14
CA TRP A 718 -14.66 38.80 -12.36
C TRP A 718 -13.38 39.65 -12.41
N ASP A 719 -13.00 40.20 -13.57
CA ASP A 719 -11.89 41.16 -13.71
C ASP A 719 -12.05 42.35 -12.77
N GLN A 720 -13.26 42.93 -12.75
CA GLN A 720 -13.60 44.05 -11.87
C GLN A 720 -13.36 43.71 -10.41
N MET A 721 -13.74 42.51 -9.98
CA MET A 721 -13.75 42.15 -8.56
C MET A 721 -12.41 41.58 -8.07
N TRP A 722 -11.73 40.75 -8.87
CA TRP A 722 -10.55 40.00 -8.43
C TRP A 722 -9.64 39.48 -9.54
N GLY A 723 -10.14 39.28 -10.76
CA GLY A 723 -9.37 38.66 -11.84
C GLY A 723 -8.12 39.42 -12.28
N HIS A 724 -8.13 40.75 -12.12
CA HIS A 724 -6.98 41.58 -12.47
C HIS A 724 -5.71 41.25 -11.68
N PHE A 725 -5.81 40.71 -10.45
CA PHE A 725 -4.64 40.35 -9.64
C PHE A 725 -3.78 39.28 -10.32
N ILE A 726 -4.40 38.25 -10.88
CA ILE A 726 -3.69 37.18 -11.59
C ILE A 726 -3.30 37.61 -13.01
N GLN A 727 -4.10 38.44 -13.68
CA GLN A 727 -3.82 38.92 -15.04
C GLN A 727 -2.61 39.86 -15.10
N ASN A 728 -2.43 40.65 -14.05
CA ASN A 728 -1.34 41.60 -13.93
C ASN A 728 -0.12 41.02 -13.20
N ASP A 729 -0.14 39.73 -12.85
CA ASP A 729 0.92 39.05 -12.10
C ASP A 729 1.22 39.71 -10.73
N GLU A 730 0.17 40.19 -10.05
CA GLU A 730 0.28 40.97 -8.80
C GLU A 730 0.26 40.09 -7.56
N THR A 731 -0.75 39.22 -7.40
CA THR A 731 -0.94 38.36 -6.23
C THR A 731 -1.82 37.16 -6.61
N PRO A 732 -1.58 35.95 -6.07
CA PRO A 732 -2.38 34.79 -6.42
C PRO A 732 -3.81 34.90 -5.85
N ILE A 733 -4.76 34.35 -6.60
CA ILE A 733 -6.16 34.22 -6.17
C ILE A 733 -6.49 32.76 -5.86
N LEU A 734 -7.12 32.56 -4.70
CA LEU A 734 -7.86 31.36 -4.34
C LEU A 734 -9.37 31.66 -4.39
N VAL A 735 -10.13 31.04 -5.29
CA VAL A 735 -11.59 31.02 -5.17
C VAL A 735 -11.94 30.00 -4.08
N GLY A 736 -12.03 30.48 -2.83
CA GLY A 736 -12.11 29.68 -1.61
C GLY A 736 -13.42 28.90 -1.51
N GLU A 737 -14.49 29.47 -2.04
CA GLU A 737 -15.78 28.81 -2.21
C GLU A 737 -16.44 29.22 -3.53
N PHE A 738 -16.93 28.20 -4.22
CA PHE A 738 -17.90 28.31 -5.30
C PHE A 738 -18.66 26.99 -5.37
N GLY A 739 -19.95 27.05 -5.66
CA GLY A 739 -20.80 25.87 -5.62
C GLY A 739 -22.18 26.10 -6.19
N SER A 740 -22.85 25.02 -6.58
CA SER A 740 -24.23 25.04 -7.03
C SER A 740 -24.82 23.65 -7.02
N ARG A 741 -26.14 23.54 -6.80
CA ARG A 741 -26.88 22.29 -7.03
C ARG A 741 -26.85 21.86 -8.50
N MET A 742 -26.55 22.79 -9.42
CA MET A 742 -26.51 22.55 -10.87
C MET A 742 -27.83 22.02 -11.44
N GLU A 743 -28.95 22.34 -10.79
CA GLU A 743 -30.29 21.89 -11.19
C GLU A 743 -30.87 22.78 -12.30
N THR A 744 -30.50 24.08 -12.34
CA THR A 744 -31.03 25.04 -13.31
C THR A 744 -30.16 25.17 -14.56
N ALA A 745 -30.77 25.57 -15.68
CA ALA A 745 -30.03 25.83 -16.93
C ALA A 745 -29.02 26.99 -16.77
N ILE A 746 -29.31 27.96 -15.90
CA ILE A 746 -28.46 29.13 -15.70
C ILE A 746 -27.23 28.79 -14.84
N ASP A 747 -27.34 27.89 -13.85
CA ASP A 747 -26.18 27.35 -13.13
C ASP A 747 -25.28 26.51 -14.05
N LYS A 748 -25.89 25.69 -14.91
CA LYS A 748 -25.17 24.87 -15.90
C LYS A 748 -24.42 25.72 -16.94
N ALA A 749 -24.82 26.96 -17.15
CA ALA A 749 -24.09 27.93 -17.98
C ALA A 749 -23.00 28.68 -17.19
N TRP A 750 -23.24 28.98 -15.91
CA TRP A 750 -22.28 29.66 -15.03
C TRP A 750 -21.05 28.80 -14.71
N MET A 751 -21.25 27.57 -14.24
CA MET A 751 -20.18 26.74 -13.68
C MET A 751 -19.03 26.50 -14.68
N PRO A 752 -19.27 26.05 -15.93
CA PRO A 752 -18.18 25.84 -16.87
C PRO A 752 -17.49 27.16 -17.26
N LYS A 753 -18.23 28.28 -17.29
CA LYS A 753 -17.66 29.60 -17.62
C LYS A 753 -16.70 30.09 -16.54
N LEU A 754 -17.04 29.88 -15.26
CA LEU A 754 -16.15 30.20 -14.14
C LEU A 754 -14.90 29.32 -14.18
N ILE A 755 -15.05 28.01 -14.43
CA ILE A 755 -13.92 27.07 -14.54
C ILE A 755 -12.99 27.46 -15.70
N GLN A 756 -13.52 27.81 -16.87
CA GLN A 756 -12.73 28.31 -18.01
C GLN A 756 -11.92 29.55 -17.62
N TYR A 757 -12.56 30.52 -17.00
CA TYR A 757 -11.93 31.76 -16.59
C TYR A 757 -10.84 31.55 -15.54
N MET A 758 -11.10 30.75 -14.50
CA MET A 758 -10.11 30.37 -13.48
C MET A 758 -8.94 29.54 -14.07
N ASN A 759 -9.11 28.95 -15.25
CA ASN A 759 -8.06 28.22 -15.93
C ASN A 759 -7.30 29.05 -16.97
N GLY A 760 -7.58 30.34 -17.07
CA GLY A 760 -6.83 31.27 -17.91
C GLY A 760 -7.53 31.71 -19.19
N ASP A 761 -8.76 31.29 -19.47
CA ASP A 761 -9.55 31.84 -20.58
C ASP A 761 -10.25 33.13 -20.12
N TRP A 762 -9.45 34.19 -19.98
CA TRP A 762 -9.88 35.44 -19.37
C TRP A 762 -10.82 36.25 -20.24
N ASN A 763 -10.74 36.09 -21.56
CA ASN A 763 -11.66 36.74 -22.50
C ASN A 763 -12.86 35.85 -22.88
N GLY A 764 -12.81 34.56 -22.56
CA GLY A 764 -13.90 33.62 -22.78
C GLY A 764 -14.05 33.15 -24.24
N ASP A 765 -13.00 33.25 -25.06
CA ASP A 765 -12.96 32.82 -26.45
C ASP A 765 -12.58 31.33 -26.64
N GLY A 766 -12.33 30.63 -25.53
CA GLY A 766 -11.94 29.22 -25.51
C GLY A 766 -10.44 28.98 -25.64
N LYS A 767 -9.61 30.03 -25.58
CA LYS A 767 -8.14 29.92 -25.54
C LYS A 767 -7.61 30.29 -24.17
N ILE A 768 -6.54 29.62 -23.77
CA ILE A 768 -5.84 29.94 -22.53
C ILE A 768 -4.89 31.12 -22.78
N ASP A 769 -5.09 32.19 -22.03
CA ASP A 769 -4.33 33.44 -22.08
C ASP A 769 -3.09 33.43 -21.14
N LEU A 770 -2.91 32.37 -20.33
CA LEU A 770 -1.78 32.20 -19.40
C LEU A 770 -0.44 32.08 -20.14
N ALA A 771 0.62 32.60 -19.53
CA ALA A 771 1.97 32.33 -20.00
C ALA A 771 2.35 30.86 -19.76
N ALA A 772 3.32 30.37 -20.53
CA ALA A 772 3.75 28.97 -20.42
C ALA A 772 4.37 28.69 -19.04
N GLY A 773 3.76 27.77 -18.29
CA GLY A 773 4.19 27.40 -16.94
C GLY A 773 3.30 27.99 -15.85
N ASP A 774 2.64 29.11 -16.12
CA ASP A 774 1.74 29.78 -15.18
C ASP A 774 0.49 28.95 -14.93
N GLN A 775 -0.06 29.16 -13.74
CA GLN A 775 -1.30 28.61 -13.29
C GLN A 775 -2.33 29.74 -13.17
N GLY A 776 -3.58 29.45 -13.51
CA GLY A 776 -4.70 30.35 -13.24
C GLY A 776 -5.07 30.36 -11.75
N ALA A 777 -6.22 30.94 -11.42
CA ALA A 777 -6.72 30.97 -10.05
C ALA A 777 -6.81 29.56 -9.44
N SER A 778 -6.30 29.42 -8.22
CA SER A 778 -6.55 28.25 -7.37
C SER A 778 -8.01 28.24 -6.91
N TRP A 779 -8.54 27.08 -6.53
CA TRP A 779 -9.94 26.98 -6.10
C TRP A 779 -10.23 25.80 -5.17
N THR A 780 -11.24 25.96 -4.32
CA THR A 780 -11.83 24.90 -3.49
C THR A 780 -13.36 24.87 -3.65
N TYR A 781 -13.90 23.76 -4.16
CA TYR A 781 -15.34 23.64 -4.43
C TYR A 781 -16.13 23.54 -3.13
N TRP A 782 -17.24 24.30 -3.01
CA TRP A 782 -18.21 24.18 -1.93
C TRP A 782 -19.37 23.27 -2.36
N ALA A 783 -19.45 22.03 -1.89
CA ALA A 783 -18.56 21.34 -0.94
C ALA A 783 -18.34 19.87 -1.30
N TRP A 784 -17.53 19.15 -0.53
CA TRP A 784 -17.48 17.68 -0.58
C TRP A 784 -18.81 17.07 -0.16
N SER A 785 -19.27 17.43 1.04
CA SER A 785 -20.45 16.85 1.68
C SER A 785 -21.76 17.31 1.02
N PRO A 786 -22.80 16.46 0.95
CA PRO A 786 -24.09 16.83 0.38
C PRO A 786 -24.91 17.77 1.28
N GLY A 787 -24.54 17.90 2.55
CA GLY A 787 -25.36 18.57 3.57
C GLY A 787 -25.51 20.09 3.44
N SER A 788 -24.90 20.72 2.43
CA SER A 788 -25.13 22.13 2.12
C SER A 788 -26.49 22.26 1.42
N GLY A 789 -27.45 22.95 2.03
CA GLY A 789 -28.80 23.08 1.47
C GLY A 789 -28.81 23.74 0.10
N ASP A 790 -28.05 24.84 -0.04
CA ASP A 790 -28.13 25.75 -1.20
C ASP A 790 -27.26 25.28 -2.38
N THR A 791 -26.23 24.47 -2.13
CA THR A 791 -25.32 23.98 -3.18
C THR A 791 -25.30 22.47 -3.34
N GLY A 792 -25.74 21.71 -2.33
CA GLY A 792 -25.34 20.31 -2.16
C GLY A 792 -23.82 20.17 -2.12
N GLY A 793 -23.30 19.02 -2.52
CA GLY A 793 -21.86 18.79 -2.66
C GLY A 793 -21.50 18.04 -3.93
N ILE A 794 -20.21 17.70 -4.05
CA ILE A 794 -19.68 16.71 -4.99
C ILE A 794 -20.26 15.33 -4.65
N MET A 795 -20.52 15.05 -3.39
CA MET A 795 -21.36 13.93 -2.99
C MET A 795 -22.84 14.30 -3.15
N ASN A 796 -23.64 13.33 -3.60
CA ASN A 796 -25.09 13.38 -3.57
C ASN A 796 -25.64 12.95 -2.19
N ASP A 797 -26.95 13.07 -1.98
CA ASP A 797 -27.60 12.74 -0.69
C ASP A 797 -27.45 11.26 -0.29
N SER A 798 -27.14 10.38 -1.25
CA SER A 798 -26.81 8.96 -1.03
C SER A 798 -25.33 8.73 -0.72
N TRP A 799 -24.53 9.78 -0.55
CA TRP A 799 -23.08 9.73 -0.31
C TRP A 799 -22.29 9.03 -1.43
N GLN A 800 -22.74 9.21 -2.67
CA GLN A 800 -22.02 8.81 -3.88
C GLN A 800 -21.60 10.05 -4.67
N VAL A 801 -20.52 9.93 -5.45
CA VAL A 801 -20.03 11.02 -6.30
C VAL A 801 -21.08 11.41 -7.34
N ASP A 802 -21.45 12.69 -7.35
CA ASP A 802 -22.26 13.32 -8.39
C ASP A 802 -21.37 13.69 -9.58
N TYR A 803 -21.30 12.76 -10.54
CA TYR A 803 -20.52 12.95 -11.76
C TYR A 803 -21.02 14.10 -12.64
N ASN A 804 -22.24 14.61 -12.47
CA ASN A 804 -22.68 15.80 -13.23
C ASN A 804 -21.93 17.04 -12.76
N LYS A 805 -21.82 17.22 -11.44
CA LYS A 805 -21.07 18.34 -10.85
C LYS A 805 -19.58 18.17 -11.06
N TYR A 806 -19.05 16.97 -10.81
CA TYR A 806 -17.63 16.68 -11.02
C TYR A 806 -17.20 16.94 -12.48
N ASN A 807 -17.97 16.45 -13.46
CA ASN A 807 -17.63 16.67 -14.88
C ASN A 807 -17.67 18.15 -15.29
N ALA A 808 -18.43 18.99 -14.59
CA ALA A 808 -18.46 20.42 -14.84
C ALA A 808 -17.21 21.16 -14.36
N ILE A 809 -16.50 20.61 -13.36
CA ILE A 809 -15.31 21.23 -12.75
C ILE A 809 -14.00 20.54 -13.12
N LYS A 810 -14.02 19.29 -13.58
CA LYS A 810 -12.81 18.47 -13.81
C LYS A 810 -11.78 19.12 -14.74
N ALA A 811 -12.22 19.95 -15.69
CA ALA A 811 -11.33 20.66 -16.61
C ALA A 811 -10.44 21.71 -15.91
N GLY A 812 -10.83 22.15 -14.71
CA GLY A 812 -10.06 23.08 -13.89
C GLY A 812 -9.11 22.43 -12.90
N LEU A 813 -9.05 21.08 -12.83
CA LEU A 813 -8.16 20.35 -11.92
C LEU A 813 -6.70 20.57 -12.30
N TYR A 814 -5.83 20.61 -11.29
CA TYR A 814 -4.40 20.74 -11.52
C TYR A 814 -3.87 19.47 -12.18
N SER A 815 -3.31 19.65 -13.36
CA SER A 815 -2.50 18.64 -14.05
C SER A 815 -1.14 19.26 -14.25
N SER A 816 -0.16 18.78 -13.49
CA SER A 816 1.23 19.12 -13.79
C SER A 816 1.50 18.60 -15.20
N THR A 817 1.76 19.47 -16.16
CA THR A 817 2.05 19.13 -17.57
C THR A 817 3.35 18.32 -17.76
N ALA A 818 3.92 17.83 -16.66
CA ALA A 818 4.96 16.80 -16.58
C ALA A 818 4.52 15.67 -15.63
N ALA A 819 3.29 15.19 -15.75
CA ALA A 819 2.93 13.89 -15.21
C ALA A 819 3.86 12.86 -15.85
N SER A 820 4.81 12.33 -15.07
CA SER A 820 5.48 11.11 -15.49
C SER A 820 4.40 10.02 -15.52
N PRO A 821 4.25 9.29 -16.62
CA PRO A 821 3.44 8.09 -16.61
C PRO A 821 3.86 7.24 -15.40
N VAL A 822 2.89 6.73 -14.64
CA VAL A 822 3.22 5.68 -13.67
C VAL A 822 3.80 4.53 -14.49
N THR A 823 4.88 3.92 -14.01
CA THR A 823 5.55 2.85 -14.76
C THR A 823 5.47 1.53 -14.04
N THR A 824 5.24 0.45 -14.78
CA THR A 824 5.43 -0.92 -14.31
C THR A 824 6.57 -1.57 -15.11
N ASP A 825 7.34 -2.46 -14.48
CA ASP A 825 8.43 -3.17 -15.17
C ASP A 825 7.94 -4.42 -15.89
N ALA A 826 8.18 -4.50 -17.20
CA ALA A 826 8.19 -5.73 -17.97
C ALA A 826 9.59 -6.36 -17.87
N VAL A 827 9.74 -7.42 -17.08
CA VAL A 827 11.04 -8.05 -16.80
C VAL A 827 11.28 -9.26 -17.71
N PHE A 828 12.19 -9.11 -18.67
CA PHE A 828 12.63 -10.18 -19.57
C PHE A 828 13.79 -10.96 -18.93
N THR A 829 13.73 -12.30 -18.99
CA THR A 829 14.81 -13.17 -18.52
C THR A 829 15.64 -13.67 -19.70
N ILE A 830 16.95 -13.43 -19.68
CA ILE A 830 17.90 -13.87 -20.70
C ILE A 830 18.72 -15.02 -20.11
N LYS A 831 18.75 -16.16 -20.79
CA LYS A 831 19.35 -17.39 -20.30
C LYS A 831 20.38 -17.97 -21.27
N LEU A 832 21.51 -18.43 -20.73
CA LEU A 832 22.46 -19.31 -21.40
C LEU A 832 22.02 -20.76 -21.26
N SER A 833 22.13 -21.52 -22.35
CA SER A 833 21.80 -22.96 -22.36
C SER A 833 22.68 -23.79 -21.43
N GLN A 834 23.87 -23.28 -21.10
CA GLN A 834 24.79 -23.88 -20.15
C GLN A 834 25.73 -22.83 -19.56
N ALA A 835 26.25 -23.08 -18.36
CA ALA A 835 27.30 -22.28 -17.76
C ALA A 835 28.57 -22.32 -18.63
N TYR A 836 29.25 -21.18 -18.75
CA TYR A 836 30.48 -21.08 -19.55
C TYR A 836 31.65 -20.61 -18.72
N ASN A 837 32.85 -21.13 -19.00
CA ASN A 837 34.06 -20.85 -18.22
C ASN A 837 34.75 -19.54 -18.60
N GLN A 838 34.22 -18.82 -19.59
CA GLN A 838 34.66 -17.50 -19.99
C GLN A 838 33.48 -16.54 -19.93
N THR A 839 33.77 -15.25 -19.81
CA THR A 839 32.75 -14.19 -19.87
C THR A 839 32.01 -14.23 -21.20
N VAL A 840 30.69 -14.26 -21.14
CA VAL A 840 29.80 -14.16 -22.30
C VAL A 840 29.15 -12.79 -22.28
N THR A 841 29.10 -12.10 -23.42
CA THR A 841 28.37 -10.84 -23.55
C THR A 841 27.33 -10.91 -24.65
N VAL A 842 26.24 -10.17 -24.52
CA VAL A 842 25.24 -10.00 -25.58
C VAL A 842 24.64 -8.60 -25.48
N ASP A 843 24.43 -7.96 -26.61
CA ASP A 843 23.75 -6.66 -26.67
C ASP A 843 22.24 -6.90 -26.74
N TYR A 844 21.43 -5.99 -26.20
CA TYR A 844 19.98 -6.02 -26.32
C TYR A 844 19.42 -4.66 -26.67
N ALA A 845 18.29 -4.64 -27.38
CA ALA A 845 17.52 -3.44 -27.66
C ALA A 845 16.04 -3.79 -27.80
N THR A 846 15.16 -2.91 -27.31
CA THR A 846 13.73 -3.02 -27.57
C THR A 846 13.39 -2.64 -29.01
N ALA A 847 12.31 -3.22 -29.54
CA ALA A 847 11.77 -2.89 -30.85
C ALA A 847 10.23 -2.89 -30.81
N ASP A 848 9.62 -1.89 -31.42
CA ASP A 848 8.17 -1.72 -31.46
C ASP A 848 7.44 -2.94 -32.04
N GLY A 849 6.26 -3.20 -31.51
CA GLY A 849 5.24 -4.07 -32.10
C GLY A 849 3.99 -3.24 -32.40
N THR A 850 2.86 -3.59 -31.79
CA THR A 850 1.71 -2.68 -31.75
C THR A 850 1.98 -1.52 -30.78
N ALA A 851 2.59 -1.81 -29.62
CA ALA A 851 3.09 -0.81 -28.70
C ALA A 851 4.35 -0.09 -29.25
N LYS A 852 4.48 1.20 -28.96
CA LYS A 852 5.47 2.17 -29.43
C LYS A 852 6.29 2.73 -28.27
N ALA A 853 7.61 2.81 -28.51
CA ALA A 853 8.51 3.44 -27.57
C ALA A 853 8.20 4.95 -27.43
N GLY A 854 8.11 5.42 -26.20
CA GLY A 854 7.83 6.81 -25.85
C GLY A 854 6.36 7.14 -25.59
N SER A 855 5.42 6.29 -26.04
CA SER A 855 4.02 6.33 -25.60
C SER A 855 3.73 5.20 -24.61
N ASP A 856 4.01 3.95 -24.97
CA ASP A 856 3.48 2.79 -24.25
C ASP A 856 4.58 2.10 -23.42
N TYR A 857 5.84 2.28 -23.80
CA TYR A 857 7.01 1.80 -23.04
C TYR A 857 8.26 2.66 -23.30
N LEU A 858 9.27 2.61 -22.44
CA LEU A 858 10.56 3.28 -22.67
C LEU A 858 11.52 2.38 -23.44
N ALA A 859 12.03 2.89 -24.58
CA ALA A 859 13.07 2.20 -25.34
C ALA A 859 14.28 1.90 -24.45
N THR A 860 14.61 0.62 -24.33
CA THR A 860 15.70 0.14 -23.48
C THR A 860 16.70 -0.62 -24.34
N SER A 861 17.99 -0.25 -24.24
CA SER A 861 19.08 -0.98 -24.89
C SER A 861 20.31 -1.02 -24.01
N GLY A 862 21.18 -2.00 -24.23
CA GLY A 862 22.38 -2.15 -23.42
C GLY A 862 23.16 -3.42 -23.75
N LYS A 863 24.11 -3.75 -22.88
CA LYS A 863 24.96 -4.93 -23.00
C LYS A 863 24.92 -5.74 -21.73
N LEU A 864 24.48 -6.99 -21.82
CA LEU A 864 24.56 -7.96 -20.73
C LEU A 864 25.93 -8.63 -20.73
N THR A 865 26.48 -8.80 -19.53
CA THR A 865 27.73 -9.54 -19.30
C THR A 865 27.48 -10.64 -18.28
N PHE A 866 27.55 -11.88 -18.73
CA PHE A 866 27.51 -13.07 -17.90
C PHE A 866 28.94 -13.36 -17.43
N ALA A 867 29.15 -13.34 -16.12
CA ALA A 867 30.41 -13.79 -15.55
C ALA A 867 30.62 -15.29 -15.83
N ALA A 868 31.86 -15.77 -15.77
CA ALA A 868 32.12 -17.20 -15.90
C ALA A 868 31.29 -17.99 -14.87
N GLY A 869 30.53 -18.97 -15.34
CA GLY A 869 29.61 -19.78 -14.53
C GLY A 869 28.18 -19.25 -14.42
N GLU A 870 27.93 -17.98 -14.76
CA GLU A 870 26.60 -17.38 -14.70
C GLU A 870 25.75 -17.78 -15.91
N THR A 871 24.47 -18.09 -15.71
CA THR A 871 23.58 -18.54 -16.79
C THR A 871 22.35 -17.70 -17.00
N THR A 872 22.04 -16.75 -16.11
CA THR A 872 20.81 -15.96 -16.19
C THR A 872 21.08 -14.50 -15.89
N LYS A 873 20.49 -13.60 -16.69
CA LYS A 873 20.40 -12.16 -16.45
C LYS A 873 18.97 -11.71 -16.72
N THR A 874 18.59 -10.54 -16.20
CA THR A 874 17.30 -9.93 -16.49
C THR A 874 17.49 -8.55 -17.12
N VAL A 875 16.50 -8.13 -17.93
CA VAL A 875 16.37 -6.78 -18.46
C VAL A 875 14.97 -6.30 -18.12
N ALA A 876 14.86 -5.20 -17.37
CA ALA A 876 13.59 -4.55 -17.11
C ALA A 876 13.34 -3.48 -18.18
N VAL A 877 12.14 -3.48 -18.75
CA VAL A 877 11.65 -2.45 -19.66
C VAL A 877 10.47 -1.77 -19.00
N LYS A 878 10.51 -0.43 -18.88
CA LYS A 878 9.44 0.36 -18.25
C LYS A 878 8.26 0.47 -19.20
N VAL A 879 7.09 -0.02 -18.80
CA VAL A 879 5.80 0.22 -19.47
C VAL A 879 5.17 1.47 -18.86
N LEU A 880 4.63 2.33 -19.70
CA LEU A 880 4.09 3.65 -19.34
C LEU A 880 2.57 3.57 -19.22
N SER A 881 1.99 4.34 -18.29
CA SER A 881 0.54 4.62 -18.27
C SER A 881 0.19 5.70 -19.28
N ASP A 882 -0.95 5.63 -19.93
CA ASP A 882 -1.54 6.80 -20.58
C ASP A 882 -3.07 6.91 -20.44
N ASP A 883 -3.64 7.91 -21.12
CA ASP A 883 -5.08 8.22 -21.07
C ASP A 883 -5.83 7.71 -22.31
N VAL A 884 -5.16 6.98 -23.19
CA VAL A 884 -5.74 6.41 -24.41
C VAL A 884 -6.31 5.05 -24.07
N VAL A 885 -7.58 4.83 -24.40
CA VAL A 885 -8.19 3.50 -24.24
C VAL A 885 -7.69 2.63 -25.39
N GLU A 886 -6.81 1.70 -25.07
CA GLU A 886 -6.18 0.82 -26.04
C GLU A 886 -6.55 -0.66 -25.81
N GLY A 887 -6.26 -1.48 -26.81
CA GLY A 887 -6.41 -2.94 -26.73
C GLY A 887 -5.20 -3.60 -26.04
N VAL A 888 -5.11 -4.93 -26.13
CA VAL A 888 -3.87 -5.62 -25.76
C VAL A 888 -2.80 -5.30 -26.79
N GLU A 889 -1.63 -4.86 -26.32
CA GLU A 889 -0.52 -4.45 -27.17
C GLU A 889 0.76 -5.25 -26.94
N THR A 890 1.70 -5.19 -27.88
CA THR A 890 2.96 -5.92 -27.82
C THR A 890 4.16 -5.11 -28.27
N PHE A 891 5.33 -5.31 -27.65
CA PHE A 891 6.65 -4.87 -28.09
C PHE A 891 7.67 -6.02 -27.95
N ASN A 892 8.89 -5.86 -28.44
CA ASN A 892 9.91 -6.93 -28.42
C ASN A 892 11.20 -6.49 -27.71
N LEU A 893 11.88 -7.41 -27.03
CA LEU A 893 13.28 -7.29 -26.61
C LEU A 893 14.17 -8.18 -27.49
N LYS A 894 15.08 -7.58 -28.26
CA LYS A 894 15.93 -8.28 -29.23
C LYS A 894 17.39 -8.38 -28.78
N LEU A 895 17.96 -9.57 -28.86
CA LEU A 895 19.36 -9.85 -28.59
C LEU A 895 20.22 -9.75 -29.86
N SER A 896 21.45 -9.25 -29.74
CA SER A 896 22.40 -9.15 -30.84
C SER A 896 23.85 -9.20 -30.37
N ASN A 897 24.79 -9.33 -31.32
CA ASN A 897 26.25 -9.29 -31.07
C ASN A 897 26.77 -10.18 -29.92
N PRO A 898 26.38 -11.48 -29.83
CA PRO A 898 26.87 -12.32 -28.75
C PRO A 898 28.38 -12.58 -28.89
N THR A 899 29.11 -12.55 -27.77
CA THR A 899 30.51 -13.02 -27.69
C THR A 899 30.57 -14.29 -26.87
N GLN A 900 31.35 -15.27 -27.33
CA GLN A 900 31.49 -16.58 -26.68
C GLN A 900 30.18 -17.36 -26.49
N ALA A 901 29.08 -16.94 -27.14
CA ALA A 901 27.79 -17.62 -27.23
C ALA A 901 27.21 -17.47 -28.64
N THR A 902 26.17 -18.22 -28.97
CA THR A 902 25.29 -17.96 -30.12
C THR A 902 23.87 -17.63 -29.63
N ILE A 903 23.02 -16.99 -30.44
CA ILE A 903 21.62 -16.73 -30.06
C ILE A 903 20.76 -17.85 -30.66
N ALA A 904 20.07 -18.60 -29.81
CA ALA A 904 19.10 -19.62 -30.23
C ALA A 904 17.70 -19.01 -30.34
N ASP A 905 17.33 -18.17 -29.37
CA ASP A 905 16.14 -17.34 -29.42
C ASP A 905 16.50 -15.92 -29.01
N GLY A 906 16.38 -14.99 -29.96
CA GLY A 906 16.81 -13.63 -29.78
C GLY A 906 15.69 -12.66 -29.47
N THR A 907 14.43 -13.08 -29.45
CA THR A 907 13.30 -12.14 -29.38
C THR A 907 12.33 -12.55 -28.28
N GLY A 908 12.21 -11.71 -27.25
CA GLY A 908 11.18 -11.87 -26.22
C GLY A 908 10.05 -10.90 -26.51
N VAL A 909 8.81 -11.36 -26.46
CA VAL A 909 7.61 -10.54 -26.64
C VAL A 909 7.14 -10.01 -25.29
N GLY A 910 7.00 -8.69 -25.17
CA GLY A 910 6.36 -8.01 -24.05
C GLY A 910 4.92 -7.66 -24.39
N THR A 911 3.95 -8.18 -23.64
CA THR A 911 2.51 -7.94 -23.82
C THR A 911 1.99 -6.98 -22.76
N ILE A 912 1.38 -5.87 -23.18
CA ILE A 912 0.75 -4.84 -22.32
C ILE A 912 -0.77 -5.05 -22.37
N ASN A 913 -1.39 -5.29 -21.22
CA ASN A 913 -2.85 -5.44 -21.11
C ASN A 913 -3.50 -4.16 -20.59
N PRO A 914 -4.66 -3.72 -21.12
CA PRO A 914 -5.29 -2.46 -20.71
C PRO A 914 -5.82 -2.53 -19.27
N PRO A 915 -5.90 -1.39 -18.56
CA PRO A 915 -6.36 -1.34 -17.18
C PRO A 915 -7.84 -1.71 -17.05
N GLY A 916 -8.20 -2.44 -16.00
CA GLY A 916 -9.60 -2.88 -15.79
C GLY A 916 -10.08 -3.98 -16.73
N SER A 917 -9.23 -4.46 -17.65
CA SER A 917 -9.43 -5.79 -18.22
C SER A 917 -9.35 -6.79 -17.07
N ALA A 918 -10.51 -7.25 -16.59
CA ALA A 918 -10.56 -8.52 -15.89
C ALA A 918 -9.78 -9.48 -16.79
N GLN A 919 -8.74 -10.14 -16.26
CA GLN A 919 -8.19 -11.29 -16.95
C GLN A 919 -9.39 -12.09 -17.41
N ALA A 920 -9.57 -12.24 -18.72
CA ALA A 920 -10.70 -12.97 -19.24
C ALA A 920 -10.56 -14.37 -18.64
N LEU A 921 -11.34 -14.65 -17.59
CA LEU A 921 -11.66 -15.99 -17.17
C LEU A 921 -12.17 -16.62 -18.45
N SER A 922 -11.48 -17.65 -18.92
CA SER A 922 -11.81 -18.29 -20.19
C SER A 922 -13.31 -18.54 -20.23
N ALA A 923 -13.94 -18.34 -21.39
CA ALA A 923 -15.38 -18.49 -21.58
C ALA A 923 -15.95 -19.84 -21.08
N ASP A 924 -15.08 -20.84 -20.83
CA ASP A 924 -15.40 -22.12 -20.22
C ASP A 924 -15.85 -22.07 -18.75
N LEU A 925 -15.37 -21.10 -17.96
CA LEU A 925 -15.71 -21.00 -16.53
C LEU A 925 -17.13 -20.43 -16.31
N LEU A 926 -17.58 -19.55 -17.20
CA LEU A 926 -18.94 -18.99 -17.15
C LEU A 926 -19.99 -19.99 -17.67
N ALA A 927 -19.61 -20.85 -18.62
CA ALA A 927 -20.45 -21.95 -19.09
C ALA A 927 -20.63 -23.05 -18.03
N HIS A 928 -19.60 -23.31 -17.20
CA HIS A 928 -19.69 -24.27 -16.09
C HIS A 928 -20.56 -23.79 -14.92
N ALA A 929 -20.56 -22.48 -14.62
CA ALA A 929 -21.39 -21.92 -13.55
C ALA A 929 -22.90 -21.99 -13.87
N LEU A 930 -23.28 -21.84 -15.15
CA LEU A 930 -24.67 -21.94 -15.60
C LEU A 930 -25.16 -23.39 -15.79
N ALA A 931 -24.26 -24.37 -15.88
CA ALA A 931 -24.61 -25.79 -15.98
C ALA A 931 -24.83 -26.46 -14.62
N GLN A 932 -24.24 -25.93 -13.52
CA GLN A 932 -24.41 -26.53 -12.19
C GLN A 932 -25.76 -26.22 -11.52
N ASP A 933 -26.45 -25.15 -11.92
CA ASP A 933 -27.73 -24.75 -11.30
C ASP A 933 -28.96 -25.47 -11.90
N THR A 934 -28.77 -26.30 -12.93
CA THR A 934 -29.82 -27.16 -13.51
C THR A 934 -29.77 -28.62 -13.04
N ALA A 935 -28.77 -29.01 -12.23
CA ALA A 935 -28.55 -30.41 -11.82
C ALA A 935 -29.03 -30.76 -10.40
N THR A 936 -29.45 -29.79 -9.59
CA THR A 936 -29.91 -30.02 -8.20
C THR A 936 -31.43 -30.05 -8.02
N ALA A 937 -32.22 -29.87 -9.10
CA ALA A 937 -33.69 -29.88 -9.04
C ALA A 937 -34.33 -31.13 -9.66
N GLN A 938 -33.93 -32.34 -9.24
CA GLN A 938 -34.74 -33.55 -9.45
C GLN A 938 -34.63 -34.52 -8.26
N SER A 939 -35.38 -34.27 -7.17
CA SER A 939 -36.03 -35.35 -6.42
C SER A 939 -37.15 -34.83 -5.50
N ALA A 940 -38.34 -35.44 -5.67
CA ALA A 940 -39.49 -35.54 -4.75
C ALA A 940 -40.45 -34.33 -4.52
N ASP A 941 -41.51 -34.34 -5.33
CA ASP A 941 -42.96 -34.12 -5.05
C ASP A 941 -43.48 -33.17 -3.94
N ALA A 942 -44.23 -32.17 -4.43
CA ALA A 942 -45.51 -31.62 -3.97
C ALA A 942 -45.65 -30.68 -2.74
N GLN A 943 -46.17 -29.48 -3.07
CA GLN A 943 -47.00 -28.55 -2.28
C GLN A 943 -46.33 -27.67 -1.21
N THR A 944 -46.00 -26.42 -1.57
CA THR A 944 -46.80 -25.23 -1.21
C THR A 944 -46.23 -23.97 -1.87
N ALA A 945 -47.13 -23.09 -2.31
CA ALA A 945 -46.84 -21.86 -3.03
C ALA A 945 -46.31 -20.74 -2.12
N LEU A 946 -45.41 -19.91 -2.65
CA LEU A 946 -45.52 -18.44 -2.53
C LEU A 946 -44.69 -17.74 -3.62
N ASP A 947 -45.44 -17.00 -4.42
CA ASP A 947 -45.10 -16.08 -5.51
C ASP A 947 -44.10 -15.00 -5.10
N LEU A 948 -43.21 -14.63 -6.02
CA LEU A 948 -42.76 -13.24 -6.24
C LEU A 948 -42.09 -13.16 -7.62
N SER A 949 -42.96 -13.00 -8.62
CA SER A 949 -42.62 -12.44 -9.93
C SER A 949 -41.90 -11.08 -9.83
N THR A 950 -41.00 -10.83 -10.81
CA THR A 950 -40.30 -9.58 -11.19
C THR A 950 -38.82 -9.42 -10.80
N VAL A 951 -37.90 -9.91 -11.65
CA VAL A 951 -36.80 -9.12 -12.25
C VAL A 951 -36.40 -9.78 -13.59
N ASP A 952 -36.50 -9.01 -14.68
CA ASP A 952 -36.14 -9.37 -16.06
C ASP A 952 -34.68 -8.97 -16.33
N VAL A 953 -33.84 -9.92 -16.77
CA VAL A 953 -32.38 -9.80 -16.96
C VAL A 953 -32.02 -9.57 -18.44
N ALA A 954 -32.88 -8.92 -19.21
CA ALA A 954 -32.68 -8.71 -20.64
C ALA A 954 -32.14 -7.32 -21.06
N HIS A 955 -31.31 -6.65 -20.24
CA HIS A 955 -30.82 -5.28 -20.57
C HIS A 955 -29.33 -4.98 -20.32
N MET A 956 -28.46 -5.97 -20.18
CA MET A 956 -27.01 -5.72 -20.20
C MET A 956 -26.34 -6.67 -21.18
N MET A 957 -25.99 -6.14 -22.36
CA MET A 957 -24.83 -6.47 -23.21
C MET A 957 -25.17 -6.18 -24.68
N ALA A 958 -24.78 -5.00 -25.18
CA ALA A 958 -24.26 -4.76 -26.53
C ALA A 958 -24.36 -3.27 -26.87
N MET A 959 -23.27 -2.52 -26.66
CA MET A 959 -23.02 -1.29 -27.40
C MET A 959 -21.62 -1.38 -27.96
N ASP A 960 -21.50 -1.60 -29.27
CA ASP A 960 -20.49 -0.89 -30.05
C ASP A 960 -20.91 -0.71 -31.52
N ALA A 961 -20.51 0.46 -32.02
CA ALA A 961 -20.34 0.88 -33.41
C ALA A 961 -21.54 0.93 -34.40
N ALA A 962 -21.99 2.16 -34.62
CA ALA A 962 -22.15 2.82 -35.93
C ALA A 962 -22.94 2.11 -37.06
N ASN A 963 -24.15 2.62 -37.38
CA ASN A 963 -24.42 3.34 -38.63
C ASN A 963 -25.92 3.69 -38.78
N LEU A 964 -26.19 4.99 -38.94
CA LEU A 964 -26.84 5.59 -40.12
C LEU A 964 -28.25 5.10 -40.56
N LEU A 965 -29.14 6.10 -40.61
CA LEU A 965 -30.33 6.31 -41.45
C LEU A 965 -31.74 6.13 -40.84
N LEU A 966 -32.49 7.22 -41.08
CA LEU A 966 -33.92 7.35 -41.40
C LEU A 966 -34.91 7.64 -40.26
N GLU A 967 -35.07 8.96 -40.06
CA GLU A 967 -36.35 9.68 -40.13
C GLU A 967 -37.58 8.80 -40.44
N HIS A 968 -38.61 8.85 -39.58
CA HIS A 968 -39.86 9.56 -39.86
C HIS A 968 -40.88 9.40 -38.72
N GLN A 969 -41.31 10.56 -38.19
CA GLN A 969 -42.68 10.94 -37.84
C GLN A 969 -43.48 10.25 -36.71
N ALA A 970 -43.87 11.15 -35.79
CA ALA A 970 -45.23 11.41 -35.31
C ALA A 970 -45.76 10.60 -34.11
N ALA A 971 -45.63 11.18 -32.92
CA ALA A 971 -46.71 11.88 -32.21
C ALA A 971 -46.14 12.80 -31.12
#